data_AF-A0A5E4G3F9-F1
#
_entry.id   AF-A0A5E4G3F9-F1
#
_cell.length_a   1.000
_cell.length_b   1.000
_cell.length_c   1.000
_cell.angle_alpha   90.00
_cell.angle_beta   90.00
_cell.angle_gamma   90.00
#
_symmetry.space_group_name_H-M   'P 1'
#
loop_
_entity.id
_entity.type
_entity.pdbx_description
1 polymer ?
#
loop_
_entity_poly.entity_id
_entity_poly.type
_entity_poly.pdbx_seq_one_letter_code
_entity_poly.pdbx_strand_id
1 'polypeptide(L)'
;MNLRHLVSRQAVTNASKISARLRSPYGHGFTTMAADPVPLSFHSPSQGGSKPLKNPKCPKPISSFNRYIHSAQAQVGDPKIDSEVSDEEDGVINEFLSRFVWIIRQKLNEAYPDCDKETIDGMLMIIVQKVVSEMEKGGIEQMLSESQSTPLQDFSEDLWKTVWEVSNMVLEDMKKEVKKEKMKGFLQEEEVKEMCRFAGEVGIRGDMLRELRFKWAREKMEETEFYQSLERFREEDRKSQEEGEAAEGMQAETTGEEEKSKVVSLPKRRGKIRYNIYGLDLSDSKWVDVADKIHEAEEIIWPEEPKPVTGKCKLVTERIIQSNMTDDLSPLLAEWVELLQPSKIDWLNFLDRLRKQNTGLYFKVAELVLNEKSFETNIRDYSMLIDAHAKQNHLEDAERILKKMNENGIQPDILTATSLVHMYSKVGNLDGAKEAFESLRSQGFKPDTKVYNSMIMAYLNAGQPKLAESLMREMEARDIKPTKEIFMALLRSFSQSGDVGGAGRIANIMQFAGFQPTLESCTLLVEAYGKAGDPDRARSNFDYMMKVGHRPDDRCTASMLAAYEKKNLLDKALNLLMQLEKDGFEPGVATYSVLIDWLGKLQLVGEAEQLLGKIAEQGENPPLKVHVSLFEMYAKAGVEKKALQALGVLEAKKEQLGSGEFERIINGLIDGGFKQEAHRIHGLMEARGFVPSYSLNLALAASRLKRSGTRGPQ
;
A
#
# COMPACT_ATOMS: atom_id res chain seq x y z
N MET A 1 -26.77 19.18 -34.51
CA MET A 1 -28.19 19.25 -34.08
C MET A 1 -28.27 18.91 -32.59
N ASN A 2 -28.75 19.84 -31.76
CA ASN A 2 -28.89 19.69 -30.28
C ASN A 2 -29.74 18.47 -29.89
N LEU A 3 -29.41 17.76 -28.79
CA LEU A 3 -30.30 16.75 -28.17
C LEU A 3 -31.73 17.28 -27.91
N ARG A 4 -31.90 18.61 -27.81
CA ARG A 4 -33.19 19.32 -27.77
C ARG A 4 -34.17 18.94 -28.88
N HIS A 5 -33.70 18.48 -30.04
CA HIS A 5 -34.56 18.06 -31.15
C HIS A 5 -34.83 16.54 -31.19
N LEU A 6 -34.07 15.74 -30.42
CA LEU A 6 -34.11 14.28 -30.48
C LEU A 6 -35.27 13.69 -29.69
N VAL A 7 -35.78 14.43 -28.70
CA VAL A 7 -37.02 14.09 -28.01
C VAL A 7 -37.94 15.29 -28.19
N SER A 8 -38.87 15.18 -29.15
CA SER A 8 -39.95 16.16 -29.30
C SER A 8 -40.52 16.48 -27.91
N ARG A 9 -40.83 17.76 -27.61
CA ARG A 9 -41.59 18.11 -26.39
C ARG A 9 -42.82 17.20 -26.23
N GLN A 10 -43.39 16.76 -27.35
CA GLN A 10 -44.50 15.83 -27.43
C GLN A 10 -44.14 14.41 -26.94
N ALA A 11 -42.95 13.90 -27.25
CA ALA A 11 -42.43 12.63 -26.74
C ALA A 11 -42.13 12.68 -25.23
N VAL A 12 -41.57 13.78 -24.71
CA VAL A 12 -41.43 13.99 -23.25
C VAL A 12 -42.80 14.04 -22.56
N THR A 13 -43.78 14.75 -23.12
CA THR A 13 -45.15 14.78 -22.58
C THR A 13 -45.95 13.49 -22.77
N ASN A 14 -45.56 12.63 -23.72
CA ASN A 14 -46.16 11.31 -23.93
C ASN A 14 -45.52 10.27 -23.00
N ALA A 15 -44.20 10.34 -22.77
CA ALA A 15 -43.49 9.52 -21.79
C ALA A 15 -43.95 9.83 -20.35
N SER A 16 -44.20 11.11 -20.02
CA SER A 16 -44.78 11.48 -18.73
C SER A 16 -46.20 10.92 -18.54
N LYS A 17 -46.99 10.78 -19.61
CA LYS A 17 -48.32 10.11 -19.57
C LYS A 17 -48.22 8.59 -19.41
N ILE A 18 -47.15 7.96 -19.90
CA ILE A 18 -46.88 6.52 -19.73
C ILE A 18 -46.37 6.22 -18.31
N SER A 19 -45.53 7.11 -17.74
CA SER A 19 -45.05 7.00 -16.35
C SER A 19 -46.17 6.97 -15.30
N ALA A 20 -47.29 7.64 -15.57
CA ALA A 20 -48.46 7.66 -14.71
C ALA A 20 -49.34 6.39 -14.80
N ARG A 21 -49.18 5.57 -15.85
CA ARG A 21 -50.00 4.37 -16.09
C ARG A 21 -49.37 3.07 -15.60
N LEU A 22 -48.07 3.06 -15.32
CA LEU A 22 -47.35 1.90 -14.79
C LEU A 22 -47.17 2.01 -13.25
N ARG A 23 -48.27 2.15 -12.50
CA ARG A 23 -48.30 1.71 -11.11
C ARG A 23 -48.67 0.23 -11.08
N SER A 24 -47.71 -0.61 -10.70
CA SER A 24 -47.95 -2.03 -10.45
C SER A 24 -48.93 -2.23 -9.27
N PRO A 25 -49.83 -3.24 -9.27
CA PRO A 25 -50.79 -3.49 -8.19
C PRO A 25 -50.20 -4.15 -6.94
N TYR A 26 -48.89 -4.43 -6.88
CA TYR A 26 -48.31 -5.21 -5.78
C TYR A 26 -47.22 -4.41 -5.05
N GLY A 27 -47.65 -3.73 -3.99
CA GLY A 27 -46.78 -3.20 -2.94
C GLY A 27 -47.44 -3.46 -1.59
N HIS A 28 -47.21 -4.64 -1.01
CA HIS A 28 -47.53 -4.88 0.40
C HIS A 28 -46.47 -4.22 1.28
N GLY A 29 -46.98 -3.55 2.32
CA GLY A 29 -46.26 -2.58 3.11
C GLY A 29 -45.30 -3.16 4.14
N PHE A 30 -44.26 -2.39 4.41
CA PHE A 30 -43.57 -2.40 5.69
C PHE A 30 -43.55 -0.96 6.22
N THR A 31 -44.31 -0.76 7.29
CA THR A 31 -44.38 0.46 8.08
C THR A 31 -43.03 0.68 8.76
N THR A 32 -42.32 1.75 8.43
CA THR A 32 -41.10 2.17 9.14
C THR A 32 -41.48 3.26 10.14
N MET A 33 -41.21 3.01 11.42
CA MET A 33 -41.32 3.99 12.50
C MET A 33 -40.31 5.12 12.26
N ALA A 34 -40.81 6.36 12.25
CA ALA A 34 -40.03 7.58 12.10
C ALA A 34 -39.36 7.96 13.44
N ALA A 35 -38.11 8.43 13.37
CA ALA A 35 -37.49 9.23 14.40
C ALA A 35 -36.95 10.51 13.74
N ASP A 36 -37.35 11.66 14.29
CA ASP A 36 -37.08 13.00 13.77
C ASP A 36 -35.60 13.41 13.86
N PRO A 37 -35.06 14.19 12.90
CA PRO A 37 -33.78 14.86 13.06
C PRO A 37 -33.94 16.32 13.54
N VAL A 38 -33.14 16.69 14.54
CA VAL A 38 -32.95 18.05 15.05
C VAL A 38 -32.02 18.87 14.12
N PRO A 39 -32.30 20.16 13.84
CA PRO A 39 -31.41 21.01 13.05
C PRO A 39 -30.47 21.82 13.95
N LEU A 40 -29.18 21.91 13.59
CA LEU A 40 -28.23 22.86 14.19
C LEU A 40 -27.77 23.88 13.15
N SER A 41 -28.15 25.13 13.41
CA SER A 41 -27.76 26.34 12.68
C SER A 41 -26.44 26.90 13.20
N PHE A 42 -25.55 27.28 12.27
CA PHE A 42 -24.35 28.06 12.54
C PHE A 42 -24.69 29.54 12.77
N HIS A 43 -24.18 30.14 13.85
CA HIS A 43 -24.08 31.59 14.01
C HIS A 43 -22.66 31.99 14.43
N SER A 44 -22.08 32.93 13.67
CA SER A 44 -20.85 33.66 13.95
C SER A 44 -21.07 34.75 15.00
N PRO A 45 -20.02 35.25 15.68
CA PRO A 45 -20.08 36.57 16.29
C PRO A 45 -19.02 37.56 15.77
N SER A 46 -19.51 38.80 15.65
CA SER A 46 -18.86 40.03 15.23
C SER A 46 -18.14 40.76 16.38
N GLN A 47 -17.26 41.68 15.98
CA GLN A 47 -16.51 42.65 16.77
C GLN A 47 -17.35 43.61 17.66
N GLY A 48 -16.73 44.13 18.72
CA GLY A 48 -17.11 45.36 19.41
C GLY A 48 -16.14 45.67 20.58
N GLY A 49 -15.35 46.75 20.47
CA GLY A 49 -14.27 47.09 21.40
C GLY A 49 -14.61 48.12 22.49
N SER A 50 -13.64 48.39 23.37
CA SER A 50 -13.40 49.71 24.02
C SER A 50 -12.10 49.69 24.86
N LYS A 51 -11.32 50.78 24.77
CA LYS A 51 -10.14 51.20 25.58
C LYS A 51 -10.60 52.31 26.57
N PRO A 52 -9.70 52.95 27.37
CA PRO A 52 -8.68 52.50 28.33
C PRO A 52 -8.78 53.28 29.68
N LEU A 53 -7.86 53.09 30.66
CA LEU A 53 -7.17 54.18 31.42
C LEU A 53 -6.34 53.72 32.65
N LYS A 54 -5.07 54.18 32.65
CA LYS A 54 -4.19 54.68 33.76
C LYS A 54 -3.42 53.75 34.72
N ASN A 55 -2.09 53.78 34.53
CA ASN A 55 -0.99 53.50 35.48
C ASN A 55 -1.01 54.41 36.73
N PRO A 56 -0.29 54.04 37.82
CA PRO A 56 1.07 54.58 38.04
C PRO A 56 2.11 53.69 38.77
N LYS A 57 3.38 53.88 38.35
CA LYS A 57 4.67 53.94 39.11
C LYS A 57 5.48 52.67 39.42
N CYS A 58 6.62 52.57 38.70
CA CYS A 58 7.87 51.91 39.11
C CYS A 58 8.60 52.63 40.27
N PRO A 59 9.54 51.92 40.92
CA PRO A 59 10.94 52.34 40.86
C PRO A 59 11.94 51.17 40.61
N LYS A 60 12.91 51.38 39.71
CA LYS A 60 14.26 50.75 39.70
C LYS A 60 15.27 51.86 40.14
N PRO A 61 16.62 51.74 40.08
CA PRO A 61 17.53 50.60 39.82
C PRO A 61 18.83 50.57 40.68
N ILE A 62 19.59 49.45 40.67
CA ILE A 62 21.08 49.41 40.61
C ILE A 62 21.44 48.09 39.88
N SER A 63 21.74 48.08 38.56
CA SER A 63 23.07 48.21 37.89
C SER A 63 24.07 47.11 38.29
N SER A 64 24.78 46.40 37.40
CA SER A 64 24.87 46.44 35.92
C SER A 64 25.70 45.24 35.44
N PHE A 65 25.23 44.57 34.39
CA PHE A 65 26.01 43.68 33.54
C PHE A 65 26.78 44.51 32.50
N ASN A 66 28.02 44.14 32.18
CA ASN A 66 28.68 44.61 30.96
C ASN A 66 29.31 43.44 30.18
N ARG A 67 28.91 43.36 28.91
CA ARG A 67 29.37 42.49 27.81
C ARG A 67 30.84 42.68 27.49
N TYR A 68 31.46 41.70 26.82
CA TYR A 68 32.26 41.97 25.61
C TYR A 68 32.23 40.79 24.61
N ILE A 69 32.27 41.14 23.31
CA ILE A 69 32.33 40.28 22.12
C ILE A 69 33.74 40.39 21.48
N HIS A 70 34.29 39.22 21.13
CA HIS A 70 35.32 38.81 20.13
C HIS A 70 36.58 39.64 19.81
N SER A 71 37.77 39.00 19.87
CA SER A 71 38.73 38.86 18.74
C SER A 71 40.01 38.09 19.14
N ALA A 72 40.57 37.29 18.23
CA ALA A 72 41.76 36.46 18.40
C ALA A 72 43.11 37.21 18.22
N GLN A 73 44.13 36.88 19.04
CA GLN A 73 45.55 36.72 18.64
C GLN A 73 46.43 36.25 19.82
N ALA A 74 47.42 35.41 19.49
CA ALA A 74 48.27 34.62 20.39
C ALA A 74 49.46 35.39 21.01
N GLN A 75 49.85 35.05 22.24
CA GLN A 75 51.14 34.38 22.58
C GLN A 75 51.47 34.40 24.10
N VAL A 76 51.78 33.19 24.59
CA VAL A 76 52.85 32.77 25.53
C VAL A 76 52.87 33.34 26.97
N GLY A 77 52.68 32.42 27.93
CA GLY A 77 53.14 32.55 29.31
C GLY A 77 52.50 31.50 30.23
N ASP A 78 53.06 30.28 30.23
CA ASP A 78 52.75 29.24 31.23
C ASP A 78 53.82 29.33 32.36
N PRO A 79 53.51 29.03 33.63
CA PRO A 79 53.22 27.65 34.02
C PRO A 79 52.02 27.47 34.97
N LYS A 80 51.12 26.56 34.57
CA LYS A 80 50.44 25.49 35.32
C LYS A 80 50.18 25.71 36.82
N ILE A 81 48.89 25.62 37.20
CA ILE A 81 48.32 24.65 38.17
C ILE A 81 46.79 24.70 38.04
N ASP A 82 46.18 23.56 37.70
CA ASP A 82 44.78 23.13 37.90
C ASP A 82 43.61 24.09 37.54
N SER A 83 43.24 24.23 36.25
CA SER A 83 41.94 24.83 35.88
C SER A 83 41.20 24.24 34.66
N GLU A 84 41.74 23.24 33.96
CA GLU A 84 41.20 22.83 32.64
C GLU A 84 39.80 22.19 32.66
N VAL A 85 39.29 21.71 33.80
CA VAL A 85 37.96 21.06 33.87
C VAL A 85 36.81 22.07 34.03
N SER A 86 37.07 23.27 34.57
CA SER A 86 36.03 24.28 34.84
C SER A 86 35.59 25.05 33.60
N ASP A 87 36.50 25.29 32.65
CA ASP A 87 36.24 26.17 31.50
C ASP A 87 35.36 25.50 30.42
N GLU A 88 35.35 24.17 30.33
CA GLU A 88 34.55 23.43 29.34
C GLU A 88 33.05 23.37 29.71
N GLU A 89 32.72 23.17 30.99
CA GLU A 89 31.33 23.15 31.48
C GLU A 89 30.67 24.52 31.32
N ASP A 90 31.40 25.59 31.64
CA ASP A 90 30.96 26.97 31.43
C ASP A 90 30.73 27.28 29.94
N GLY A 91 31.53 26.71 29.04
CA GLY A 91 31.34 26.83 27.59
C GLY A 91 30.02 26.23 27.10
N VAL A 92 29.68 25.02 27.57
CA VAL A 92 28.44 24.32 27.20
C VAL A 92 27.21 25.03 27.77
N ILE A 93 27.30 25.51 29.02
CA ILE A 93 26.23 26.28 29.67
C ILE A 93 26.00 27.60 28.93
N ASN A 94 27.06 28.32 28.56
CA ASN A 94 26.96 29.57 27.81
C ASN A 94 26.37 29.38 26.41
N GLU A 95 26.70 28.28 25.73
CA GLU A 95 26.10 27.94 24.43
C GLU A 95 24.60 27.64 24.58
N PHE A 96 24.23 26.82 25.57
CA PHE A 96 22.84 26.51 25.89
C PHE A 96 22.04 27.79 26.18
N LEU A 97 22.53 28.63 27.08
CA LEU A 97 21.87 29.87 27.46
C LEU A 97 21.72 30.84 26.28
N SER A 98 22.72 30.91 25.39
CA SER A 98 22.66 31.74 24.19
C SER A 98 21.54 31.30 23.24
N ARG A 99 21.43 29.99 22.96
CA ARG A 99 20.36 29.42 22.12
C ARG A 99 18.99 29.54 22.80
N PHE A 100 18.92 29.26 24.10
CA PHE A 100 17.70 29.36 24.90
C PHE A 100 17.13 30.78 24.94
N VAL A 101 17.97 31.77 25.27
CA VAL A 101 17.59 33.20 25.31
C VAL A 101 17.12 33.67 23.95
N TRP A 102 17.78 33.25 22.87
CA TRP A 102 17.39 33.61 21.52
C TRP A 102 15.95 33.16 21.21
N ILE A 103 15.58 31.94 21.58
CA ILE A 103 14.26 31.35 21.30
C ILE A 103 13.18 31.92 22.21
N ILE A 104 13.43 32.02 23.53
CA ILE A 104 12.45 32.59 24.46
C ILE A 104 12.18 34.06 24.12
N ARG A 105 13.19 34.82 23.69
CA ARG A 105 13.01 36.20 23.26
C ARG A 105 12.03 36.30 22.08
N GLN A 106 12.11 35.40 21.11
CA GLN A 106 11.16 35.36 20.00
C GLN A 106 9.74 35.05 20.50
N LYS A 107 9.57 34.02 21.33
CA LYS A 107 8.26 33.66 21.90
C LYS A 107 7.65 34.78 22.75
N LEU A 108 8.47 35.51 23.51
CA LEU A 108 8.00 36.66 24.30
C LEU A 108 7.59 37.84 23.41
N ASN A 109 8.32 38.13 22.34
CA ASN A 109 7.94 39.16 21.38
C ASN A 109 6.64 38.82 20.64
N GLU A 110 6.40 37.54 20.34
CA GLU A 110 5.15 37.07 19.73
C GLU A 110 3.96 37.13 20.70
N ALA A 111 4.17 36.75 21.97
CA ALA A 111 3.13 36.77 23.00
C ALA A 111 2.80 38.20 23.48
N TYR A 112 3.78 39.11 23.44
CA TYR A 112 3.66 40.48 23.93
C TYR A 112 4.19 41.51 22.91
N PRO A 113 3.53 41.65 21.74
CA PRO A 113 4.01 42.51 20.65
C PRO A 113 4.01 44.01 20.98
N ASP A 114 3.23 44.43 21.99
CA ASP A 114 3.09 45.81 22.43
C ASP A 114 4.07 46.21 23.55
N CYS A 115 4.91 45.28 24.04
CA CYS A 115 5.90 45.55 25.08
C CYS A 115 7.18 46.17 24.52
N ASP A 116 7.77 47.11 25.25
CA ASP A 116 9.06 47.69 24.91
C ASP A 116 10.20 46.71 25.20
N LYS A 117 11.31 46.88 24.47
CA LYS A 117 12.46 45.98 24.53
C LYS A 117 13.04 45.84 25.94
N GLU A 118 13.01 46.91 26.75
CA GLU A 118 13.51 46.88 28.14
C GLU A 118 12.65 46.00 29.06
N THR A 119 11.34 45.95 28.82
CA THR A 119 10.41 45.09 29.56
C THR A 119 10.60 43.62 29.18
N ILE A 120 10.74 43.32 27.87
CA ILE A 120 11.06 41.96 27.39
C ILE A 120 12.41 41.48 27.92
N ASP A 121 13.43 42.35 27.90
CA ASP A 121 14.75 42.02 28.45
C ASP A 121 14.69 41.81 29.99
N GLY A 122 13.84 42.56 30.70
CA GLY A 122 13.55 42.32 32.11
C GLY A 122 12.90 40.96 32.38
N MET A 123 11.90 40.59 31.57
CA MET A 123 11.25 39.26 31.65
C MET A 123 12.24 38.13 31.36
N LEU A 124 13.09 38.31 30.35
CA LEU A 124 14.14 37.35 30.00
C LEU A 124 15.13 37.15 31.14
N MET A 125 15.57 38.21 31.81
CA MET A 125 16.50 38.09 32.94
C MET A 125 15.92 37.28 34.09
N ILE A 126 14.64 37.46 34.41
CA ILE A 126 13.95 36.69 35.46
C ILE A 126 13.86 35.20 35.07
N ILE A 127 13.49 34.92 33.82
CA ILE A 127 13.40 33.55 33.30
C ILE A 127 14.77 32.87 33.30
N VAL A 128 15.80 33.56 32.79
CA VAL A 128 17.18 33.03 32.73
C VAL A 128 17.75 32.81 34.12
N GLN A 129 17.59 33.75 35.06
CA GLN A 129 18.03 33.56 36.45
C GLN A 129 17.41 32.32 37.07
N LYS A 130 16.13 32.06 36.79
CA LYS A 130 15.47 30.86 37.31
C LYS A 130 15.98 29.59 36.64
N VAL A 131 16.16 29.58 35.31
CA VAL A 131 16.71 28.43 34.57
C VAL A 131 18.13 28.12 35.03
N VAL A 132 18.98 29.14 35.20
CA VAL A 132 20.34 28.97 35.74
C VAL A 132 20.29 28.41 37.17
N SER A 133 19.41 28.93 38.02
CA SER A 133 19.26 28.43 39.40
C SER A 133 18.78 26.97 39.46
N GLU A 134 17.98 26.51 38.49
CA GLU A 134 17.61 25.08 38.40
C GLU A 134 18.74 24.24 37.78
N MET A 135 19.52 24.77 36.83
CA MET A 135 20.71 24.12 36.29
C MET A 135 21.82 23.94 37.35
N GLU A 136 21.99 24.91 38.25
CA GLU A 136 22.96 24.83 39.36
C GLU A 136 22.61 23.74 40.40
N LYS A 137 21.34 23.30 40.48
CA LYS A 137 20.88 22.31 41.46
C LYS A 137 21.08 20.85 41.03
N GLY A 138 21.20 20.56 39.73
CA GLY A 138 21.29 19.18 39.23
C GLY A 138 21.93 19.03 37.85
N GLY A 139 22.46 20.08 37.27
CA GLY A 139 22.95 20.05 35.90
C GLY A 139 21.82 19.96 34.87
N ILE A 140 22.24 20.10 33.61
CA ILE A 140 21.33 20.26 32.46
C ILE A 140 20.44 19.02 32.23
N GLU A 141 20.94 17.82 32.50
CA GLU A 141 20.22 16.56 32.26
C GLU A 141 19.27 16.18 33.40
N GLN A 142 19.60 16.54 34.64
CA GLN A 142 18.75 16.24 35.81
C GLN A 142 17.60 17.25 35.95
N MET A 143 17.78 18.47 35.41
CA MET A 143 16.66 19.39 35.20
C MET A 143 15.53 18.71 34.43
N LEU A 144 15.81 17.74 33.54
CA LEU A 144 14.80 17.11 32.67
C LEU A 144 14.18 15.80 33.17
N SER A 145 14.73 15.18 34.21
CA SER A 145 14.37 13.81 34.63
C SER A 145 13.31 13.77 35.74
N GLU A 146 13.12 14.84 36.50
CA GLU A 146 12.04 14.94 37.49
C GLU A 146 10.70 15.32 36.84
N SER A 147 9.92 14.30 36.49
CA SER A 147 8.48 14.47 36.19
C SER A 147 7.61 14.50 37.45
N GLN A 148 8.19 14.58 38.65
CA GLN A 148 7.45 14.66 39.92
C GLN A 148 8.20 15.47 40.99
N SER A 149 8.27 16.79 40.82
CA SER A 149 8.20 17.71 41.95
C SER A 149 7.53 19.00 41.44
N THR A 150 6.38 19.36 42.02
CA THR A 150 5.69 20.62 41.74
C THR A 150 6.64 21.79 42.00
N PRO A 151 7.00 22.62 41.01
CA PRO A 151 7.75 23.83 41.28
C PRO A 151 6.80 24.77 42.02
N LEU A 152 7.05 24.99 43.32
CA LEU A 152 6.35 26.00 44.08
C LEU A 152 6.51 27.37 43.41
N GLN A 153 5.39 27.91 42.93
CA GLN A 153 4.93 29.30 43.11
C GLN A 153 5.63 30.47 42.38
N ASP A 154 6.54 30.26 41.43
CA ASP A 154 7.26 31.39 40.78
C ASP A 154 6.78 31.76 39.35
N PHE A 155 6.38 30.80 38.52
CA PHE A 155 5.82 31.05 37.18
C PHE A 155 4.47 30.35 37.00
N SER A 156 3.66 30.84 36.05
CA SER A 156 2.45 30.13 35.63
C SER A 156 2.83 28.77 35.02
N GLU A 157 1.93 27.80 35.13
CA GLU A 157 2.11 26.46 34.56
C GLU A 157 2.41 26.51 33.06
N ASP A 158 1.74 27.41 32.33
CA ASP A 158 1.95 27.62 30.89
C ASP A 158 3.35 28.18 30.55
N LEU A 159 3.87 29.08 31.40
CA LEU A 159 5.21 29.63 31.21
C LEU A 159 6.28 28.59 31.52
N TRP A 160 6.10 27.81 32.60
CA TRP A 160 6.98 26.67 32.89
C TRP A 160 6.98 25.66 31.75
N LYS A 161 5.81 25.28 31.23
CA LYS A 161 5.70 24.40 30.08
C LYS A 161 6.47 24.93 28.87
N THR A 162 6.36 26.23 28.59
CA THR A 162 7.08 26.87 27.49
C THR A 162 8.60 26.86 27.70
N VAL A 163 9.07 27.16 28.92
CA VAL A 163 10.49 27.11 29.30
C VAL A 163 11.03 25.69 29.10
N TRP A 164 10.32 24.69 29.59
CA TRP A 164 10.67 23.28 29.46
C TRP A 164 10.72 22.80 28.00
N GLU A 165 9.73 23.16 27.19
CA GLU A 165 9.71 22.84 25.76
C GLU A 165 10.91 23.46 25.03
N VAL A 166 11.25 24.72 25.33
CA VAL A 166 12.38 25.40 24.70
C VAL A 166 13.71 24.83 25.18
N SER A 167 13.86 24.50 26.47
CA SER A 167 15.05 23.84 27.00
C SER A 167 15.29 22.48 26.32
N ASN A 168 14.25 21.65 26.20
CA ASN A 168 14.33 20.37 25.49
C ASN A 168 14.71 20.55 24.01
N MET A 169 14.11 21.53 23.34
CA MET A 169 14.40 21.81 21.95
C MET A 169 15.86 22.24 21.72
N VAL A 170 16.40 23.12 22.59
CA VAL A 170 17.80 23.56 22.50
C VAL A 170 18.75 22.39 22.76
N LEU A 171 18.46 21.52 23.73
CA LEU A 171 19.30 20.37 24.04
C LEU A 171 19.30 19.33 22.94
N GLU A 172 18.15 19.06 22.32
CA GLU A 172 18.07 18.19 21.15
C GLU A 172 18.81 18.77 19.95
N ASP A 173 18.78 20.09 19.76
CA ASP A 173 19.52 20.77 18.70
C ASP A 173 21.04 20.67 18.91
N MET A 174 21.51 20.96 20.12
CA MET A 174 22.92 20.80 20.50
C MET A 174 23.40 19.34 20.35
N LYS A 175 22.60 18.36 20.80
CA LYS A 175 22.90 16.93 20.64
C LYS A 175 23.00 16.53 19.16
N LYS A 176 22.14 17.07 18.30
CA LYS A 176 22.18 16.82 16.85
C LYS A 176 23.43 17.42 16.20
N GLU A 177 23.83 18.63 16.60
CA GLU A 177 25.04 19.27 16.09
C GLU A 177 26.32 18.50 16.48
N VAL A 178 26.42 18.08 17.75
CA VAL A 178 27.55 17.25 18.21
C VAL A 178 27.61 15.93 17.42
N LYS A 179 26.47 15.25 17.24
CA LYS A 179 26.39 14.02 16.42
C LYS A 179 26.78 14.27 14.97
N LYS A 180 26.38 15.41 14.40
CA LYS A 180 26.71 15.80 13.03
C LYS A 180 28.20 16.07 12.86
N GLU A 181 28.84 16.71 13.85
CA GLU A 181 30.28 16.98 13.82
C GLU A 181 31.09 15.69 13.97
N LYS A 182 30.71 14.82 14.91
CA LYS A 182 31.28 13.47 15.01
C LYS A 182 31.15 12.69 13.71
N MET A 183 29.96 12.67 13.10
CA MET A 183 29.69 12.01 11.81
C MET A 183 30.61 12.51 10.69
N LYS A 184 30.97 13.81 10.65
CA LYS A 184 31.94 14.34 9.68
C LYS A 184 33.34 13.73 9.88
N GLY A 185 33.75 13.50 11.13
CA GLY A 185 35.00 12.81 11.45
C GLY A 185 35.01 11.37 10.92
N PHE A 186 33.97 10.59 11.23
CA PHE A 186 33.85 9.19 10.78
C PHE A 186 33.74 9.06 9.25
N LEU A 187 33.18 10.07 8.56
CA LEU A 187 33.19 10.11 7.09
C LEU A 187 34.59 10.27 6.48
N GLN A 188 35.59 10.71 7.28
CA GLN A 188 36.98 10.88 6.88
C GLN A 188 37.90 9.81 7.45
N GLU A 189 37.36 8.83 8.17
CA GLU A 189 38.11 7.68 8.69
C GLU A 189 38.59 6.77 7.56
N GLU A 190 39.80 6.22 7.68
CA GLU A 190 40.41 5.44 6.59
C GLU A 190 39.64 4.16 6.27
N GLU A 191 39.08 3.47 7.27
CA GLU A 191 38.27 2.26 7.05
C GLU A 191 37.02 2.56 6.19
N VAL A 192 36.34 3.68 6.46
CA VAL A 192 35.17 4.10 5.66
C VAL A 192 35.58 4.47 4.23
N LYS A 193 36.77 5.07 4.05
CA LYS A 193 37.31 5.38 2.72
C LYS A 193 37.69 4.11 1.96
N GLU A 194 38.28 3.12 2.61
CA GLU A 194 38.62 1.83 2.02
C GLU A 194 37.37 1.07 1.56
N MET A 195 36.34 1.03 2.40
CA MET A 195 35.03 0.45 2.05
C MET A 195 34.40 1.18 0.84
N CYS A 196 34.53 2.51 0.75
CA CYS A 196 34.10 3.27 -0.43
C CYS A 196 34.92 2.95 -1.69
N ARG A 197 36.24 2.75 -1.57
CA ARG A 197 37.10 2.35 -2.70
C ARG A 197 36.69 0.97 -3.22
N PHE A 198 36.54 0.00 -2.31
CA PHE A 198 36.09 -1.35 -2.63
C PHE A 198 34.72 -1.36 -3.32
N ALA A 199 33.73 -0.62 -2.79
CA ALA A 199 32.42 -0.53 -3.43
C ALA A 199 32.49 0.12 -4.82
N GLY A 200 33.40 1.07 -5.03
CA GLY A 200 33.69 1.65 -6.34
C GLY A 200 34.28 0.64 -7.33
N GLU A 201 35.16 -0.25 -6.87
CA GLU A 201 35.76 -1.35 -7.66
C GLU A 201 34.72 -2.40 -8.07
N VAL A 202 33.77 -2.69 -7.18
CA VAL A 202 32.62 -3.60 -7.44
C VAL A 202 31.54 -2.93 -8.31
N GLY A 203 31.73 -1.66 -8.70
CA GLY A 203 30.87 -0.95 -9.65
C GLY A 203 29.73 -0.12 -9.02
N ILE A 204 29.69 0.04 -7.70
CA ILE A 204 28.69 0.86 -7.01
C ILE A 204 29.08 2.34 -7.12
N ARG A 205 28.18 3.18 -7.66
CA ARG A 205 28.43 4.61 -7.90
C ARG A 205 27.20 5.46 -7.59
N GLY A 206 27.39 6.78 -7.58
CA GLY A 206 26.30 7.75 -7.44
C GLY A 206 25.68 7.75 -6.03
N ASP A 207 24.36 7.91 -5.97
CA ASP A 207 23.64 8.10 -4.70
C ASP A 207 23.71 6.88 -3.78
N MET A 208 23.78 5.67 -4.35
CA MET A 208 23.95 4.43 -3.58
C MET A 208 25.29 4.41 -2.83
N LEU A 209 26.39 4.84 -3.47
CA LEU A 209 27.69 4.91 -2.82
C LEU A 209 27.71 5.98 -1.72
N ARG A 210 27.00 7.09 -1.94
CA ARG A 210 26.83 8.15 -0.94
C ARG A 210 26.08 7.62 0.28
N GLU A 211 24.99 6.88 0.08
CA GLU A 211 24.20 6.30 1.16
C GLU A 211 24.98 5.25 1.96
N LEU A 212 25.72 4.37 1.29
CA LEU A 212 26.60 3.39 1.94
C LEU A 212 27.70 4.06 2.76
N ARG A 213 28.31 5.13 2.24
CA ARG A 213 29.32 5.90 2.96
C ARG A 213 28.79 6.47 4.28
N PHE A 214 27.58 7.02 4.29
CA PHE A 214 26.94 7.50 5.53
C PHE A 214 26.56 6.36 6.47
N LYS A 215 26.22 5.18 5.93
CA LYS A 215 25.89 4.00 6.73
C LYS A 215 27.11 3.45 7.46
N TRP A 216 28.23 3.29 6.77
CA TRP A 216 29.49 2.83 7.39
C TRP A 216 30.03 3.81 8.41
N ALA A 217 30.01 5.11 8.11
CA ALA A 217 30.41 6.14 9.07
C ALA A 217 29.53 6.13 10.33
N ARG A 218 28.23 5.84 10.20
CA ARG A 218 27.32 5.72 11.34
C ARG A 218 27.64 4.47 12.18
N GLU A 219 27.86 3.34 11.53
CA GLU A 219 28.17 2.08 12.21
C GLU A 219 29.48 2.18 13.00
N LYS A 220 30.50 2.82 12.43
CA LYS A 220 31.77 3.11 13.11
C LYS A 220 31.62 4.07 14.29
N MET A 221 30.80 5.11 14.12
CA MET A 221 30.48 6.03 15.22
C MET A 221 29.81 5.30 16.40
N GLU A 222 28.82 4.44 16.13
CA GLU A 222 28.11 3.67 17.15
C GLU A 222 29.01 2.65 17.85
N GLU A 223 29.91 2.00 17.11
CA GLU A 223 30.93 1.10 17.64
C GLU A 223 31.88 1.85 18.59
N THR A 224 32.37 3.02 18.18
CA THR A 224 33.30 3.82 18.99
C THR A 224 32.62 4.36 20.26
N GLU A 225 31.38 4.84 20.16
CA GLU A 225 30.61 5.30 21.32
C GLU A 225 30.34 4.15 22.32
N PHE A 226 30.17 2.93 21.84
CA PHE A 226 30.02 1.75 22.70
C PHE A 226 31.29 1.46 23.53
N TYR A 227 32.47 1.48 22.91
CA TYR A 227 33.73 1.24 23.63
C TYR A 227 34.11 2.38 24.58
N GLN A 228 33.91 3.64 24.17
CA GLN A 228 34.11 4.79 25.06
C GLN A 228 33.19 4.77 26.28
N SER A 229 31.97 4.22 26.13
CA SER A 229 31.05 4.05 27.26
C SER A 229 31.56 2.98 28.24
N LEU A 230 32.18 1.91 27.74
CA LEU A 230 32.79 0.87 28.58
C LEU A 230 34.03 1.37 29.33
N GLU A 231 34.83 2.23 28.71
CA GLU A 231 36.00 2.86 29.36
C GLU A 231 35.59 3.79 30.49
N ARG A 232 34.56 4.62 30.28
CA ARG A 232 34.00 5.47 31.35
C ARG A 232 33.51 4.68 32.55
N PHE A 233 32.82 3.56 32.33
CA PHE A 233 32.40 2.66 33.41
C PHE A 233 33.59 2.09 34.20
N ARG A 234 34.70 1.74 33.55
CA ARG A 234 35.91 1.25 34.23
C ARG A 234 36.60 2.35 35.04
N GLU A 235 36.53 3.59 34.56
CA GLU A 235 37.10 4.76 35.24
C GLU A 235 36.30 5.21 36.46
N GLU A 236 34.97 5.14 36.39
CA GLU A 236 34.09 5.37 37.53
C GLU A 236 34.28 4.30 38.62
N ASP A 237 34.46 3.03 38.24
CA ASP A 237 34.78 1.94 39.18
C ASP A 237 36.15 2.14 39.85
N ARG A 238 37.16 2.61 39.10
CA ARG A 238 38.50 2.91 39.63
C ARG A 238 38.47 4.09 40.61
N LYS A 239 37.74 5.17 40.30
CA LYS A 239 37.54 6.30 41.22
C LYS A 239 36.79 5.89 42.49
N SER A 240 35.82 4.99 42.38
CA SER A 240 35.06 4.46 43.52
C SER A 240 35.91 3.58 44.45
N GLN A 241 36.95 2.92 43.93
CA GLN A 241 37.92 2.16 44.73
C GLN A 241 38.94 3.07 45.41
N GLU A 242 39.43 4.12 44.74
CA GLU A 242 40.37 5.09 45.31
C GLU A 242 39.74 5.93 46.43
N GLU A 243 38.44 6.26 46.34
CA GLU A 243 37.70 6.94 47.43
C GLU A 243 37.38 6.02 48.62
N GLY A 244 37.29 4.70 48.39
CA GLY A 244 37.09 3.69 49.44
C GLY A 244 38.34 3.41 50.28
N GLU A 245 39.52 3.38 49.65
CA GLU A 245 40.80 3.16 50.34
C GLU A 245 41.22 4.37 51.21
N ALA A 246 40.74 5.58 50.91
CA ALA A 246 40.93 6.74 51.77
C ALA A 246 40.10 6.71 53.07
N ALA A 247 39.03 5.89 53.13
CA ALA A 247 38.13 5.79 54.28
C ALA A 247 38.46 4.63 55.24
N GLU A 248 39.23 3.62 54.82
CA GLU A 248 39.57 2.43 55.63
C GLU A 248 40.82 2.59 56.52
N GLY A 249 41.37 3.81 56.66
CA GLY A 249 42.50 4.11 57.55
C GLY A 249 42.17 4.14 59.06
N MET A 250 40.95 3.82 59.49
CA MET A 250 40.57 3.89 60.90
C MET A 250 39.65 2.74 61.33
N GLN A 251 40.17 1.95 62.28
CA GLN A 251 39.53 0.90 63.09
C GLN A 251 39.68 -0.54 62.56
N ALA A 252 40.67 -1.24 63.12
CA ALA A 252 40.75 -2.69 63.13
C ALA A 252 40.47 -3.18 64.56
N GLU A 253 39.48 -4.07 64.74
CA GLU A 253 39.59 -5.20 65.67
C GLU A 253 38.41 -6.20 65.56
N THR A 254 38.80 -7.49 65.50
CA THR A 254 38.11 -8.73 65.92
C THR A 254 37.10 -9.47 65.01
N THR A 255 37.64 -10.58 64.48
CA THR A 255 37.10 -11.96 64.34
C THR A 255 35.96 -12.24 63.36
N GLY A 256 36.37 -12.72 62.17
CA GLY A 256 36.20 -14.13 61.78
C GLY A 256 34.84 -14.55 61.23
N GLU A 257 34.63 -14.30 59.94
CA GLU A 257 33.75 -15.10 59.07
C GLU A 257 34.25 -14.97 57.60
N GLU A 258 34.05 -16.03 56.83
CA GLU A 258 34.63 -16.32 55.52
C GLU A 258 34.73 -15.13 54.54
N GLU A 259 35.95 -14.77 54.14
CA GLU A 259 36.23 -13.93 52.97
C GLU A 259 35.76 -14.63 51.69
N LYS A 260 34.52 -14.37 51.29
CA LYS A 260 34.14 -14.45 49.88
C LYS A 260 34.72 -13.24 49.17
N SER A 261 35.67 -13.49 48.28
CA SER A 261 36.17 -12.51 47.31
C SER A 261 34.98 -11.74 46.71
N LYS A 262 34.89 -10.46 47.05
CA LYS A 262 33.91 -9.54 46.46
C LYS A 262 34.39 -9.23 45.05
N VAL A 263 34.25 -10.21 44.15
CA VAL A 263 34.38 -9.99 42.71
C VAL A 263 33.32 -8.98 42.36
N VAL A 264 33.75 -7.75 42.09
CA VAL A 264 32.92 -6.69 41.53
C VAL A 264 32.38 -7.24 40.22
N SER A 265 31.13 -7.70 40.24
CA SER A 265 30.45 -8.08 39.02
C SER A 265 30.24 -6.79 38.23
N LEU A 266 30.81 -6.72 37.03
CA LEU A 266 30.55 -5.67 36.03
C LEU A 266 29.04 -5.31 36.05
N PRO A 267 28.68 -4.02 35.93
CA PRO A 267 27.29 -3.60 35.90
C PRO A 267 26.50 -4.49 34.94
N LYS A 268 25.55 -5.26 35.48
CA LYS A 268 24.70 -6.12 34.64
C LYS A 268 23.89 -5.21 33.73
N ARG A 269 24.30 -5.15 32.47
CA ARG A 269 23.57 -4.54 31.37
C ARG A 269 22.12 -5.01 31.47
N ARG A 270 21.17 -4.10 31.70
CA ARG A 270 19.75 -4.41 31.53
C ARG A 270 19.49 -4.56 30.04
N GLY A 271 19.68 -5.79 29.55
CA GLY A 271 19.49 -6.17 28.17
C GLY A 271 20.49 -7.25 27.79
N LYS A 272 19.97 -8.38 27.29
CA LYS A 272 20.79 -9.38 26.58
C LYS A 272 21.51 -8.65 25.45
N ILE A 273 22.84 -8.75 25.42
CA ILE A 273 23.65 -8.36 24.27
C ILE A 273 23.08 -9.12 23.09
N ARG A 274 22.59 -8.43 22.07
CA ARG A 274 22.15 -9.06 20.82
C ARG A 274 23.10 -8.62 19.74
N TYR A 275 23.95 -9.53 19.29
CA TYR A 275 24.82 -9.29 18.14
C TYR A 275 23.96 -9.40 16.89
N ASN A 276 23.27 -8.33 16.49
CA ASN A 276 22.38 -8.38 15.34
C ASN A 276 23.13 -7.98 14.05
N ILE A 277 23.51 -8.95 13.24
CA ILE A 277 23.90 -8.71 11.84
C ILE A 277 22.71 -9.15 10.96
N TYR A 278 22.19 -8.24 10.13
CA TYR A 278 20.97 -8.45 9.32
C TYR A 278 19.73 -8.94 10.10
N GLY A 279 19.62 -8.59 11.39
CA GLY A 279 18.45 -8.94 12.22
C GLY A 279 18.49 -10.33 12.87
N LEU A 280 19.61 -11.05 12.78
CA LEU A 280 19.86 -12.31 13.47
C LEU A 280 20.74 -12.10 14.70
N ASP A 281 20.30 -12.58 15.86
CA ASP A 281 20.93 -12.41 17.18
C ASP A 281 22.06 -13.44 17.43
N LEU A 282 23.31 -13.03 17.24
CA LEU A 282 24.52 -13.87 17.33
C LEU A 282 25.05 -14.08 18.76
N SER A 283 24.27 -13.71 19.80
CA SER A 283 24.68 -13.88 21.21
C SER A 283 24.38 -15.25 21.81
N ASP A 284 23.64 -16.10 21.09
CA ASP A 284 23.34 -17.48 21.47
C ASP A 284 24.61 -18.35 21.31
N SER A 285 24.89 -19.25 22.27
CA SER A 285 26.05 -20.16 22.22
C SER A 285 26.03 -21.04 20.96
N LYS A 286 24.86 -21.23 20.35
CA LYS A 286 24.70 -21.92 19.07
C LYS A 286 25.45 -21.23 17.92
N TRP A 287 25.72 -19.93 18.01
CA TRP A 287 26.50 -19.22 16.99
C TRP A 287 27.99 -19.44 17.11
N VAL A 288 28.48 -19.84 18.28
CA VAL A 288 29.85 -20.35 18.44
C VAL A 288 29.96 -21.69 17.72
N ASP A 289 28.99 -22.60 17.91
CA ASP A 289 28.96 -23.86 17.16
C ASP A 289 28.77 -23.66 15.65
N VAL A 290 28.03 -22.63 15.23
CA VAL A 290 27.86 -22.27 13.81
C VAL A 290 29.12 -21.60 13.28
N ALA A 291 29.79 -20.74 14.05
CA ALA A 291 31.05 -20.11 13.66
C ALA A 291 32.18 -21.13 13.59
N ASP A 292 32.25 -22.10 14.50
CA ASP A 292 33.20 -23.20 14.47
C ASP A 292 32.89 -24.14 13.29
N LYS A 293 31.61 -24.42 12.99
CA LYS A 293 31.22 -25.15 11.77
C LYS A 293 31.48 -24.37 10.49
N ILE A 294 31.34 -23.04 10.51
CA ILE A 294 31.67 -22.17 9.38
C ILE A 294 33.18 -22.09 9.22
N HIS A 295 33.95 -22.04 10.30
CA HIS A 295 35.41 -22.03 10.27
C HIS A 295 35.95 -23.39 9.81
N GLU A 296 35.39 -24.50 10.28
CA GLU A 296 35.63 -25.85 9.77
C GLU A 296 35.19 -25.99 8.30
N ALA A 297 34.08 -25.36 7.90
CA ALA A 297 33.65 -25.32 6.51
C ALA A 297 34.53 -24.40 5.64
N GLU A 298 35.03 -23.29 6.16
CA GLU A 298 35.91 -22.34 5.47
C GLU A 298 37.33 -22.90 5.34
N GLU A 299 37.82 -23.70 6.30
CA GLU A 299 39.02 -24.52 6.14
C GLU A 299 38.84 -25.62 5.06
N ILE A 300 37.60 -25.98 4.71
CA ILE A 300 37.25 -26.92 3.64
C ILE A 300 36.98 -26.21 2.28
N ILE A 301 36.69 -24.91 2.25
CA ILE A 301 36.37 -24.17 1.02
C ILE A 301 37.61 -23.46 0.47
N TRP A 302 38.46 -24.21 -0.22
CA TRP A 302 39.03 -23.66 -1.46
C TRP A 302 37.89 -23.69 -2.50
N PRO A 303 37.57 -22.61 -3.24
CA PRO A 303 36.69 -22.73 -4.40
C PRO A 303 37.29 -23.75 -5.37
N GLU A 304 36.76 -24.96 -5.35
CA GLU A 304 37.12 -25.98 -6.32
C GLU A 304 36.74 -25.44 -7.71
N GLU A 305 37.73 -25.26 -8.58
CA GLU A 305 37.48 -24.84 -9.95
C GLU A 305 36.69 -25.95 -10.67
N PRO A 306 35.69 -25.60 -11.51
CA PRO A 306 34.95 -26.59 -12.26
C PRO A 306 35.92 -27.41 -13.12
N LYS A 307 35.73 -28.73 -13.14
CA LYS A 307 36.57 -29.67 -13.88
C LYS A 307 36.62 -29.28 -15.36
N PRO A 308 37.79 -29.31 -16.00
CA PRO A 308 37.92 -28.90 -17.39
C PRO A 308 37.19 -29.89 -18.31
N VAL A 309 36.11 -29.41 -18.93
CA VAL A 309 35.30 -30.17 -19.90
C VAL A 309 36.10 -30.38 -21.18
N THR A 310 36.80 -31.51 -21.29
CA THR A 310 37.69 -31.85 -22.41
C THR A 310 37.29 -33.13 -23.15
N GLY A 311 37.78 -33.32 -24.37
CA GLY A 311 37.59 -34.55 -25.15
C GLY A 311 36.12 -34.89 -25.45
N LYS A 312 35.73 -36.14 -25.16
CA LYS A 312 34.37 -36.66 -25.39
C LYS A 312 33.30 -35.94 -24.56
N CYS A 313 33.61 -35.54 -23.33
CA CYS A 313 32.69 -34.81 -22.45
C CYS A 313 32.28 -33.45 -23.06
N LYS A 314 33.20 -32.77 -23.77
CA LYS A 314 32.88 -31.53 -24.50
C LYS A 314 31.89 -31.76 -25.63
N LEU A 315 32.07 -32.84 -26.41
CA LEU A 315 31.15 -33.19 -27.49
C LEU A 315 29.75 -33.52 -26.97
N VAL A 316 29.65 -34.25 -25.85
CA VAL A 316 28.37 -34.55 -25.17
C VAL A 316 27.74 -33.26 -24.64
N THR A 317 28.52 -32.38 -24.01
CA THR A 317 28.04 -31.08 -23.50
C THR A 317 27.47 -30.21 -24.62
N GLU A 318 28.17 -30.06 -25.74
CA GLU A 318 27.68 -29.30 -26.90
C GLU A 318 26.46 -29.95 -27.55
N ARG A 319 26.42 -31.29 -27.60
CA ARG A 319 25.25 -32.03 -28.10
C ARG A 319 24.02 -31.79 -27.22
N ILE A 320 24.16 -31.79 -25.90
CA ILE A 320 23.05 -31.47 -24.99
C ILE A 320 22.58 -30.03 -25.20
N ILE A 321 23.50 -29.06 -25.28
CA ILE A 321 23.15 -27.64 -25.49
C ILE A 321 22.39 -27.42 -26.81
N GLN A 322 22.78 -28.13 -27.87
CA GLN A 322 22.16 -28.05 -29.21
C GLN A 322 20.91 -28.92 -29.38
N SER A 323 20.53 -29.71 -28.38
CA SER A 323 19.35 -30.59 -28.46
C SER A 323 18.04 -29.81 -28.39
N ASN A 324 16.98 -30.40 -28.93
CA ASN A 324 15.64 -29.81 -28.91
C ASN A 324 14.91 -30.14 -27.61
N MET A 325 13.91 -29.32 -27.27
CA MET A 325 13.08 -29.47 -26.05
C MET A 325 12.36 -30.82 -25.95
N THR A 326 12.05 -31.45 -27.09
CA THR A 326 11.33 -32.72 -27.19
C THR A 326 12.21 -33.95 -26.94
N ASP A 327 13.53 -33.80 -26.98
CA ASP A 327 14.46 -34.93 -26.96
C ASP A 327 14.62 -35.47 -25.54
N ASP A 328 14.72 -36.79 -25.38
CA ASP A 328 15.06 -37.39 -24.09
C ASP A 328 16.54 -37.17 -23.78
N LEU A 329 16.82 -36.34 -22.79
CA LEU A 329 18.18 -35.98 -22.38
C LEU A 329 18.76 -36.91 -21.33
N SER A 330 17.94 -37.79 -20.74
CA SER A 330 18.36 -38.74 -19.70
C SER A 330 19.59 -39.57 -20.10
N PRO A 331 19.68 -40.17 -21.31
CA PRO A 331 20.86 -40.94 -21.71
C PRO A 331 22.11 -40.08 -21.93
N LEU A 332 21.94 -38.86 -22.47
CA LEU A 332 23.06 -37.94 -22.70
C LEU A 332 23.60 -37.36 -21.38
N LEU A 333 22.71 -37.09 -20.42
CA LEU A 333 23.08 -36.66 -19.08
C LEU A 333 23.76 -37.80 -18.31
N ALA A 334 23.28 -39.04 -18.43
CA ALA A 334 23.95 -40.20 -17.84
C ALA A 334 25.37 -40.39 -18.40
N GLU A 335 25.54 -40.30 -19.73
CA GLU A 335 26.87 -40.34 -20.38
C GLU A 335 27.75 -39.18 -19.87
N TRP A 336 27.19 -37.98 -19.71
CA TRP A 336 27.92 -36.82 -19.19
C TRP A 336 28.36 -37.01 -17.73
N VAL A 337 27.47 -37.55 -16.90
CA VAL A 337 27.74 -37.86 -15.49
C VAL A 337 28.82 -38.93 -15.34
N GLU A 338 28.75 -40.00 -16.15
CA GLU A 338 29.77 -41.06 -16.16
C GLU A 338 31.15 -40.54 -16.59
N LEU A 339 31.21 -39.66 -17.59
CA LEU A 339 32.46 -39.12 -18.13
C LEU A 339 33.12 -38.09 -17.20
N LEU A 340 32.34 -37.20 -16.58
CA LEU A 340 32.87 -36.08 -15.80
C LEU A 340 32.95 -36.37 -14.30
N GLN A 341 32.07 -37.24 -13.78
CA GLN A 341 31.79 -37.40 -12.35
C GLN A 341 31.62 -36.03 -11.69
N PRO A 342 30.56 -35.28 -12.08
CA PRO A 342 30.41 -33.87 -11.75
C PRO A 342 30.24 -33.63 -10.26
N SER A 343 30.89 -32.60 -9.74
CA SER A 343 30.58 -31.99 -8.45
C SER A 343 29.38 -31.02 -8.58
N LYS A 344 28.88 -30.50 -7.46
CA LYS A 344 27.85 -29.45 -7.46
C LYS A 344 28.26 -28.21 -8.29
N ILE A 345 29.54 -27.82 -8.24
CA ILE A 345 30.07 -26.66 -8.97
C ILE A 345 30.05 -26.91 -10.48
N ASP A 346 30.36 -28.14 -10.91
CA ASP A 346 30.31 -28.54 -12.32
C ASP A 346 28.87 -28.46 -12.87
N TRP A 347 27.90 -28.91 -12.09
CA TRP A 347 26.48 -28.78 -12.42
C TRP A 347 26.02 -27.33 -12.53
N LEU A 348 26.39 -26.48 -11.56
CA LEU A 348 26.03 -25.06 -11.59
C LEU A 348 26.62 -24.34 -12.80
N ASN A 349 27.87 -24.64 -13.15
CA ASN A 349 28.51 -24.10 -14.35
C ASN A 349 27.81 -24.58 -15.63
N PHE A 350 27.44 -25.86 -15.69
CA PHE A 350 26.69 -26.42 -16.82
C PHE A 350 25.30 -25.78 -16.97
N LEU A 351 24.57 -25.62 -15.87
CA LEU A 351 23.27 -24.95 -15.85
C LEU A 351 23.36 -23.47 -16.23
N ASP A 352 24.42 -22.76 -15.81
CA ASP A 352 24.64 -21.36 -16.22
C ASP A 352 24.92 -21.25 -17.73
N ARG A 353 25.72 -22.17 -18.30
CA ARG A 353 25.95 -22.25 -19.74
C ARG A 353 24.64 -22.51 -20.50
N LEU A 354 23.83 -23.47 -20.03
CA LEU A 354 22.51 -23.74 -20.61
C LEU A 354 21.56 -22.54 -20.50
N ARG A 355 21.53 -21.87 -19.36
CA ARG A 355 20.70 -20.67 -19.16
C ARG A 355 21.02 -19.55 -20.15
N LYS A 356 22.30 -19.40 -20.53
CA LYS A 356 22.77 -18.40 -21.50
C LYS A 356 22.51 -18.79 -22.95
N GLN A 357 22.62 -20.08 -23.28
CA GLN A 357 22.63 -20.55 -24.68
C GLN A 357 21.30 -21.17 -25.11
N ASN A 358 20.54 -21.76 -24.20
CA ASN A 358 19.27 -22.43 -24.47
C ASN A 358 18.35 -22.40 -23.22
N THR A 359 17.70 -21.26 -23.00
CA THR A 359 16.81 -21.02 -21.84
C THR A 359 15.62 -21.97 -21.79
N GLY A 360 15.17 -22.48 -22.94
CA GLY A 360 14.12 -23.49 -22.97
C GLY A 360 14.60 -24.76 -22.28
N LEU A 361 15.75 -25.28 -22.71
CA LEU A 361 16.29 -26.55 -22.23
C LEU A 361 16.75 -26.48 -20.76
N TYR A 362 17.12 -25.28 -20.30
CA TYR A 362 17.52 -25.01 -18.92
C TYR A 362 16.53 -25.58 -17.90
N PHE A 363 15.22 -25.32 -18.04
CA PHE A 363 14.24 -25.79 -17.05
C PHE A 363 14.15 -27.32 -16.99
N LYS A 364 14.18 -27.97 -18.16
CA LYS A 364 14.13 -29.43 -18.27
C LYS A 364 15.37 -30.07 -17.64
N VAL A 365 16.56 -29.55 -17.94
CA VAL A 365 17.81 -30.07 -17.38
C VAL A 365 17.91 -29.76 -15.89
N ALA A 366 17.55 -28.56 -15.45
CA ALA A 366 17.57 -28.20 -14.04
C ALA A 366 16.62 -29.08 -13.21
N GLU A 367 15.45 -29.43 -13.74
CA GLU A 367 14.54 -30.38 -13.09
C GLU A 367 15.12 -31.80 -12.99
N LEU A 368 15.88 -32.26 -13.98
CA LEU A 368 16.56 -33.57 -13.94
C LEU A 368 17.73 -33.57 -12.94
N VAL A 369 18.50 -32.49 -12.90
CA VAL A 369 19.63 -32.32 -11.97
C VAL A 369 19.19 -32.37 -10.50
N LEU A 370 17.96 -32.00 -10.18
CA LEU A 370 17.43 -32.13 -8.82
C LEU A 370 17.37 -33.59 -8.31
N ASN A 371 17.37 -34.59 -9.20
CA ASN A 371 17.37 -36.01 -8.83
C ASN A 371 18.80 -36.59 -8.73
N GLU A 372 19.82 -35.86 -9.17
CA GLU A 372 21.19 -36.34 -9.20
C GLU A 372 21.83 -36.26 -7.81
N LYS A 373 22.32 -37.41 -7.32
CA LYS A 373 22.94 -37.49 -6.00
C LYS A 373 24.17 -36.59 -5.88
N SER A 374 24.91 -36.39 -6.97
CA SER A 374 26.12 -35.57 -7.02
C SER A 374 25.85 -34.06 -6.97
N PHE A 375 24.59 -33.63 -7.17
CA PHE A 375 24.23 -32.22 -7.11
C PHE A 375 23.96 -31.73 -5.67
N GLU A 376 23.65 -32.64 -4.75
CA GLU A 376 23.34 -32.33 -3.35
C GLU A 376 22.30 -31.21 -3.23
N THR A 377 21.06 -31.51 -3.61
CA THR A 377 19.97 -30.53 -3.67
C THR A 377 19.73 -29.86 -2.33
N ASN A 378 19.56 -28.53 -2.35
CA ASN A 378 19.18 -27.75 -1.19
C ASN A 378 17.90 -26.93 -1.44
N ILE A 379 17.42 -26.25 -0.40
CA ILE A 379 16.21 -25.43 -0.44
C ILE A 379 16.25 -24.33 -1.51
N ARG A 380 17.43 -23.73 -1.73
CA ARG A 380 17.63 -22.63 -2.67
C ARG A 380 17.46 -23.10 -4.11
N ASP A 381 17.90 -24.31 -4.42
CA ASP A 381 17.80 -24.91 -5.75
C ASP A 381 16.33 -25.06 -6.18
N TYR A 382 15.46 -25.55 -5.28
CA TYR A 382 14.01 -25.59 -5.49
C TYR A 382 13.39 -24.20 -5.57
N SER A 383 13.72 -23.32 -4.63
CA SER A 383 13.17 -21.96 -4.53
C SER A 383 13.41 -21.16 -5.82
N MET A 384 14.61 -21.25 -6.39
CA MET A 384 14.97 -20.57 -7.63
C MET A 384 14.16 -21.08 -8.83
N LEU A 385 13.94 -22.39 -8.94
CA LEU A 385 13.15 -22.96 -10.03
C LEU A 385 11.67 -22.62 -9.91
N ILE A 386 11.10 -22.72 -8.70
CA ILE A 386 9.71 -22.33 -8.43
C ILE A 386 9.51 -20.84 -8.75
N ASP A 387 10.41 -19.96 -8.28
CA ASP A 387 10.34 -18.53 -8.58
C ASP A 387 10.46 -18.24 -10.09
N ALA A 388 11.34 -18.95 -10.80
CA ALA A 388 11.48 -18.79 -12.24
C ALA A 388 10.22 -19.23 -13.02
N HIS A 389 9.64 -20.39 -12.68
CA HIS A 389 8.36 -20.84 -13.26
C HIS A 389 7.21 -19.91 -12.88
N ALA A 390 7.16 -19.42 -11.63
CA ALA A 390 6.17 -18.47 -11.15
C ALA A 390 6.21 -17.14 -11.93
N LYS A 391 7.41 -16.62 -12.22
CA LYS A 391 7.60 -15.40 -13.04
C LYS A 391 7.16 -15.58 -14.49
N GLN A 392 7.29 -16.80 -15.04
CA GLN A 392 6.83 -17.15 -16.38
C GLN A 392 5.37 -17.62 -16.42
N ASN A 393 4.67 -17.63 -15.28
CA ASN A 393 3.29 -18.08 -15.15
C ASN A 393 3.08 -19.56 -15.55
N HIS A 394 4.13 -20.39 -15.43
CA HIS A 394 4.09 -21.83 -15.65
C HIS A 394 3.63 -22.55 -14.37
N LEU A 395 2.33 -22.45 -14.06
CA LEU A 395 1.72 -22.98 -12.84
C LEU A 395 2.00 -24.48 -12.62
N GLU A 396 1.70 -25.30 -13.64
CA GLU A 396 1.82 -26.77 -13.56
C GLU A 396 3.25 -27.23 -13.27
N ASP A 397 4.24 -26.53 -13.85
CA ASP A 397 5.65 -26.79 -13.59
C ASP A 397 6.05 -26.38 -12.17
N ALA A 398 5.64 -25.19 -11.72
CA ALA A 398 5.93 -24.72 -10.37
C ALA A 398 5.35 -25.67 -9.30
N GLU A 399 4.13 -26.18 -9.50
CA GLU A 399 3.49 -27.15 -8.61
C GLU A 399 4.19 -28.50 -8.63
N ARG A 400 4.67 -28.96 -9.79
CA ARG A 400 5.45 -30.20 -9.91
C ARG A 400 6.76 -30.10 -9.15
N ILE A 401 7.47 -28.97 -9.25
CA ILE A 401 8.71 -28.74 -8.49
C ILE A 401 8.44 -28.62 -6.98
N LEU A 402 7.37 -27.92 -6.58
CA LEU A 402 6.93 -27.83 -5.18
C LEU A 402 6.59 -29.21 -4.59
N LYS A 403 5.92 -30.07 -5.36
CA LYS A 403 5.62 -31.44 -4.93
C LYS A 403 6.91 -32.24 -4.69
N LYS A 404 7.88 -32.16 -5.62
CA LYS A 404 9.19 -32.81 -5.47
C LYS A 404 9.96 -32.30 -4.25
N MET A 405 9.91 -30.99 -4.00
CA MET A 405 10.52 -30.36 -2.82
C MET A 405 9.97 -30.99 -1.53
N ASN A 406 8.64 -31.13 -1.44
CA ASN A 406 7.97 -31.75 -0.30
C ASN A 406 8.25 -33.26 -0.18
N GLU A 407 8.27 -34.00 -1.30
CA GLU A 407 8.60 -35.44 -1.33
C GLU A 407 10.02 -35.73 -0.82
N ASN A 408 10.96 -34.81 -1.06
CA ASN A 408 12.32 -34.86 -0.52
C ASN A 408 12.43 -34.33 0.92
N GLY A 409 11.31 -34.04 1.58
CA GLY A 409 11.26 -33.58 2.97
C GLY A 409 11.75 -32.14 3.18
N ILE A 410 11.90 -31.36 2.11
CA ILE A 410 12.32 -29.96 2.18
C ILE A 410 11.07 -29.09 2.22
N GLN A 411 10.93 -28.26 3.26
CA GLN A 411 9.78 -27.36 3.39
C GLN A 411 10.00 -26.04 2.65
N PRO A 412 8.95 -25.45 2.01
CA PRO A 412 9.03 -24.14 1.37
C PRO A 412 9.46 -23.03 2.33
N ASP A 413 10.46 -22.25 1.94
CA ASP A 413 10.88 -21.05 2.66
C ASP A 413 10.02 -19.82 2.33
N ILE A 414 10.34 -18.69 2.99
CA ILE A 414 9.64 -17.41 2.79
C ILE A 414 9.65 -16.96 1.33
N LEU A 415 10.74 -17.19 0.59
CA LEU A 415 10.86 -16.78 -0.81
C LEU A 415 9.93 -17.61 -1.68
N THR A 416 9.96 -18.93 -1.50
CA THR A 416 9.12 -19.88 -2.23
C THR A 416 7.64 -19.60 -2.01
N ALA A 417 7.21 -19.50 -0.75
CA ALA A 417 5.82 -19.26 -0.44
C ALA A 417 5.34 -17.87 -0.92
N THR A 418 6.20 -16.85 -0.88
CA THR A 418 5.90 -15.52 -1.47
C THR A 418 5.68 -15.60 -2.99
N SER A 419 6.56 -16.30 -3.71
CA SER A 419 6.44 -16.48 -5.16
C SER A 419 5.18 -17.28 -5.53
N LEU A 420 4.81 -18.28 -4.72
CA LEU A 420 3.58 -19.05 -4.89
C LEU A 420 2.32 -18.17 -4.69
N VAL A 421 2.24 -17.36 -3.64
CA VAL A 421 1.09 -16.43 -3.44
C VAL A 421 0.92 -15.51 -4.65
N HIS A 422 2.02 -14.95 -5.16
CA HIS A 422 1.98 -14.05 -6.30
C HIS A 422 1.51 -14.75 -7.58
N MET A 423 2.03 -15.94 -7.86
CA MET A 423 1.67 -16.74 -9.02
C MET A 423 0.21 -17.19 -8.96
N TYR A 424 -0.23 -17.76 -7.84
CA TYR A 424 -1.62 -18.21 -7.65
C TYR A 424 -2.62 -17.06 -7.76
N SER A 425 -2.28 -15.87 -7.24
CA SER A 425 -3.09 -14.65 -7.40
C SER A 425 -3.28 -14.26 -8.87
N LYS A 426 -2.21 -14.32 -9.67
CA LYS A 426 -2.24 -13.97 -11.10
C LYS A 426 -3.07 -14.96 -11.93
N VAL A 427 -2.97 -16.26 -11.64
CA VAL A 427 -3.73 -17.29 -12.35
C VAL A 427 -5.20 -17.34 -11.89
N GLY A 428 -5.52 -16.72 -10.75
CA GLY A 428 -6.87 -16.74 -10.16
C GLY A 428 -7.17 -18.02 -9.37
N ASN A 429 -6.15 -18.80 -9.00
CA ASN A 429 -6.30 -19.94 -8.11
C ASN A 429 -6.30 -19.45 -6.65
N LEU A 430 -7.49 -19.16 -6.13
CA LEU A 430 -7.66 -18.63 -4.77
C LEU A 430 -7.20 -19.61 -3.68
N ASP A 431 -7.46 -20.91 -3.86
CA ASP A 431 -7.21 -21.90 -2.82
C ASP A 431 -5.71 -22.13 -2.63
N GLY A 432 -4.95 -22.25 -3.73
CA GLY A 432 -3.48 -22.29 -3.67
C GLY A 432 -2.87 -21.02 -3.07
N ALA A 433 -3.43 -19.84 -3.40
CA ALA A 433 -2.97 -18.59 -2.81
C ALA A 433 -3.18 -18.54 -1.29
N LYS A 434 -4.34 -19.03 -0.79
CA LYS A 434 -4.62 -19.12 0.65
C LYS A 434 -3.67 -20.08 1.35
N GLU A 435 -3.44 -21.26 0.78
CA GLU A 435 -2.54 -22.25 1.37
C GLU A 435 -1.12 -21.71 1.50
N ALA A 436 -0.59 -21.09 0.43
CA ALA A 436 0.73 -20.46 0.46
C ALA A 436 0.81 -19.29 1.46
N PHE A 437 -0.24 -18.47 1.56
CA PHE A 437 -0.32 -17.35 2.49
C PHE A 437 -0.37 -17.80 3.96
N GLU A 438 -1.15 -18.84 4.28
CA GLU A 438 -1.21 -19.40 5.63
C GLU A 438 0.06 -20.21 5.99
N SER A 439 0.70 -20.84 5.00
CA SER A 439 2.03 -21.43 5.19
C SER A 439 3.05 -20.39 5.64
N LEU A 440 3.10 -19.21 5.00
CA LEU A 440 3.95 -18.09 5.44
C LEU A 440 3.68 -17.71 6.90
N ARG A 441 2.40 -17.60 7.29
CA ARG A 441 2.01 -17.17 8.63
C ARG A 441 2.30 -18.21 9.69
N SER A 442 2.02 -19.49 9.41
CA SER A 442 2.20 -20.59 10.36
C SER A 442 3.68 -20.85 10.67
N GLN A 443 4.57 -20.56 9.73
CA GLN A 443 6.03 -20.58 9.94
C GLN A 443 6.57 -19.34 10.70
N GLY A 444 5.69 -18.42 11.12
CA GLY A 444 6.06 -17.23 11.88
C GLY A 444 6.59 -16.07 11.03
N PHE A 445 6.56 -16.18 9.70
CA PHE A 445 6.94 -15.08 8.81
C PHE A 445 5.85 -14.00 8.80
N LYS A 446 6.28 -12.75 8.69
CA LYS A 446 5.39 -11.59 8.57
C LYS A 446 5.24 -11.24 7.08
N PRO A 447 4.05 -11.42 6.49
CA PRO A 447 3.80 -11.01 5.11
C PRO A 447 4.08 -9.51 4.94
N ASP A 448 4.77 -9.17 3.87
CA ASP A 448 5.05 -7.78 3.50
C ASP A 448 3.92 -7.20 2.64
N THR A 449 4.07 -5.93 2.25
CA THR A 449 3.13 -5.23 1.37
C THR A 449 2.83 -6.00 0.08
N LYS A 450 3.83 -6.65 -0.55
CA LYS A 450 3.64 -7.34 -1.83
C LYS A 450 2.81 -8.61 -1.67
N VAL A 451 3.04 -9.35 -0.59
CA VAL A 451 2.27 -10.56 -0.27
C VAL A 451 0.81 -10.19 0.03
N TYR A 452 0.58 -9.15 0.87
CA TYR A 452 -0.77 -8.65 1.13
C TYR A 452 -1.48 -8.20 -0.14
N ASN A 453 -0.83 -7.39 -0.98
CA ASN A 453 -1.41 -6.95 -2.26
C ASN A 453 -1.82 -8.15 -3.13
N SER A 454 -0.94 -9.15 -3.27
CA SER A 454 -1.22 -10.34 -4.09
C SER A 454 -2.41 -11.13 -3.54
N MET A 455 -2.48 -11.33 -2.23
CA MET A 455 -3.59 -12.05 -1.60
C MET A 455 -4.92 -11.28 -1.69
N ILE A 456 -4.90 -9.96 -1.51
CA ILE A 456 -6.08 -9.08 -1.70
C ILE A 456 -6.58 -9.19 -3.15
N MET A 457 -5.67 -9.11 -4.14
CA MET A 457 -6.04 -9.26 -5.54
C MET A 457 -6.60 -10.65 -5.85
N ALA A 458 -6.09 -11.71 -5.21
CA ALA A 458 -6.63 -13.06 -5.36
C ALA A 458 -8.09 -13.14 -4.90
N TYR A 459 -8.42 -12.56 -3.73
CA TYR A 459 -9.80 -12.47 -3.26
C TYR A 459 -10.70 -11.65 -4.20
N LEU A 460 -10.20 -10.55 -4.75
CA LEU A 460 -10.96 -9.71 -5.69
C LEU A 460 -11.25 -10.43 -7.00
N ASN A 461 -10.25 -11.13 -7.56
CA ASN A 461 -10.40 -11.93 -8.78
C ASN A 461 -11.40 -13.08 -8.59
N ALA A 462 -11.46 -13.65 -7.39
CA ALA A 462 -12.44 -14.68 -7.02
C ALA A 462 -13.83 -14.12 -6.67
N GLY A 463 -14.07 -12.81 -6.82
CA GLY A 463 -15.37 -12.19 -6.54
C GLY A 463 -15.70 -12.10 -5.05
N GLN A 464 -14.70 -12.08 -4.16
CA GLN A 464 -14.87 -12.03 -2.70
C GLN A 464 -14.37 -10.70 -2.08
N PRO A 465 -14.92 -9.54 -2.47
CA PRO A 465 -14.39 -8.22 -2.04
C PRO A 465 -14.48 -7.94 -0.54
N LYS A 466 -15.41 -8.58 0.18
CA LYS A 466 -15.53 -8.42 1.64
C LYS A 466 -14.36 -9.05 2.40
N LEU A 467 -13.85 -10.19 1.91
CA LEU A 467 -12.66 -10.82 2.48
C LEU A 467 -11.40 -10.04 2.11
N ALA A 468 -11.33 -9.51 0.88
CA ALA A 468 -10.30 -8.57 0.47
C ALA A 468 -10.28 -7.30 1.35
N GLU A 469 -11.44 -6.70 1.64
CA GLU A 469 -11.56 -5.55 2.57
C GLU A 469 -11.09 -5.92 3.98
N SER A 470 -11.42 -7.12 4.46
CA SER A 470 -10.99 -7.60 5.78
C SER A 470 -9.47 -7.76 5.87
N LEU A 471 -8.85 -8.29 4.81
CA LEU A 471 -7.39 -8.46 4.74
C LEU A 471 -6.67 -7.12 4.60
N MET A 472 -7.25 -6.14 3.90
CA MET A 472 -6.76 -4.77 3.88
C MET A 472 -6.77 -4.12 5.27
N ARG A 473 -7.82 -4.34 6.07
CA ARG A 473 -7.86 -3.85 7.47
C ARG A 473 -6.83 -4.54 8.35
N GLU A 474 -6.57 -5.84 8.14
CA GLU A 474 -5.48 -6.55 8.82
C GLU A 474 -4.12 -5.94 8.48
N MET A 475 -3.89 -5.62 7.20
CA MET A 475 -2.68 -4.94 6.72
C MET A 475 -2.50 -3.57 7.41
N GLU A 476 -3.56 -2.76 7.52
CA GLU A 476 -3.55 -1.49 8.25
C GLU A 476 -3.26 -1.67 9.75
N ALA A 477 -3.87 -2.67 10.40
CA ALA A 477 -3.65 -2.97 11.82
C ALA A 477 -2.22 -3.41 12.15
N ARG A 478 -1.42 -3.75 11.12
CA ARG A 478 0.01 -4.05 11.23
C ARG A 478 0.90 -2.89 10.80
N ASP A 479 0.35 -1.68 10.72
CA ASP A 479 1.03 -0.46 10.27
C ASP A 479 1.55 -0.53 8.82
N ILE A 480 1.02 -1.44 8.01
CA ILE A 480 1.34 -1.55 6.58
C ILE A 480 0.28 -0.75 5.81
N LYS A 481 0.71 0.31 5.12
CA LYS A 481 -0.22 1.21 4.40
C LYS A 481 -0.74 0.57 3.11
N PRO A 482 -2.06 0.43 2.91
CA PRO A 482 -2.61 -0.02 1.64
C PRO A 482 -2.23 0.93 0.51
N THR A 483 -1.98 0.35 -0.66
CA THR A 483 -1.64 1.14 -1.85
C THR A 483 -2.92 1.70 -2.50
N LYS A 484 -2.76 2.78 -3.29
CA LYS A 484 -3.84 3.31 -4.15
C LYS A 484 -4.46 2.22 -5.04
N GLU A 485 -3.64 1.27 -5.49
CA GLU A 485 -4.05 0.14 -6.33
C GLU A 485 -5.07 -0.74 -5.61
N ILE A 486 -4.84 -1.09 -4.34
CA ILE A 486 -5.79 -1.87 -3.52
C ILE A 486 -7.14 -1.14 -3.41
N PHE A 487 -7.12 0.15 -3.03
CA PHE A 487 -8.35 0.92 -2.87
C PHE A 487 -9.16 0.97 -4.17
N MET A 488 -8.50 1.24 -5.30
CA MET A 488 -9.16 1.25 -6.60
C MET A 488 -9.68 -0.13 -7.01
N ALA A 489 -8.95 -1.20 -6.75
CA ALA A 489 -9.38 -2.56 -7.07
C ALA A 489 -10.61 -2.99 -6.24
N LEU A 490 -10.62 -2.70 -4.93
CA LEU A 490 -11.77 -2.88 -4.06
C LEU A 490 -12.98 -2.07 -4.53
N LEU A 491 -12.77 -0.78 -4.84
CA LEU A 491 -13.83 0.11 -5.31
C LEU A 491 -14.42 -0.38 -6.64
N ARG A 492 -13.59 -0.88 -7.57
CA ARG A 492 -14.05 -1.52 -8.81
C ARG A 492 -14.91 -2.75 -8.53
N SER A 493 -14.47 -3.62 -7.62
CA SER A 493 -15.21 -4.85 -7.29
C SER A 493 -16.56 -4.57 -6.60
N PHE A 494 -16.60 -3.64 -5.65
CA PHE A 494 -17.85 -3.21 -5.02
C PHE A 494 -18.78 -2.47 -6.00
N SER A 495 -18.24 -1.65 -6.90
CA SER A 495 -19.02 -1.03 -7.98
C SER A 495 -19.63 -2.09 -8.89
N GLN A 496 -18.84 -3.09 -9.31
CA GLN A 496 -19.30 -4.14 -10.20
C GLN A 496 -20.47 -4.94 -9.63
N SER A 497 -20.43 -5.25 -8.34
CA SER A 497 -21.48 -5.95 -7.59
C SER A 497 -22.66 -5.06 -7.19
N GLY A 498 -22.55 -3.73 -7.33
CA GLY A 498 -23.58 -2.78 -6.87
C GLY A 498 -23.65 -2.64 -5.34
N ASP A 499 -22.62 -3.09 -4.60
CA ASP A 499 -22.54 -2.93 -3.15
C ASP A 499 -22.14 -1.48 -2.81
N VAL A 500 -23.15 -0.63 -2.71
CA VAL A 500 -23.00 0.79 -2.36
C VAL A 500 -22.39 1.01 -0.98
N GLY A 501 -22.60 0.08 -0.05
CA GLY A 501 -22.04 0.16 1.29
C GLY A 501 -20.54 -0.02 1.26
N GLY A 502 -20.06 -1.07 0.58
CA GLY A 502 -18.64 -1.32 0.36
C GLY A 502 -17.97 -0.20 -0.43
N ALA A 503 -18.55 0.20 -1.55
CA ALA A 503 -18.00 1.25 -2.40
C ALA A 503 -17.84 2.59 -1.65
N GLY A 504 -18.87 3.02 -0.91
CA GLY A 504 -18.81 4.25 -0.11
C GLY A 504 -17.78 4.19 1.02
N ARG A 505 -17.69 3.05 1.74
CA ARG A 505 -16.68 2.86 2.79
C ARG A 505 -15.26 2.96 2.25
N ILE A 506 -14.95 2.23 1.17
CA ILE A 506 -13.61 2.21 0.57
C ILE A 506 -13.22 3.61 0.05
N ALA A 507 -14.15 4.33 -0.58
CA ALA A 507 -13.89 5.70 -1.04
C ALA A 507 -13.57 6.65 0.12
N ASN A 508 -14.31 6.55 1.23
CA ASN A 508 -14.03 7.36 2.42
C ASN A 508 -12.66 7.02 3.03
N ILE A 509 -12.34 5.74 3.20
CA ILE A 509 -11.04 5.30 3.74
C ILE A 509 -9.90 5.78 2.82
N MET A 510 -10.06 5.64 1.50
CA MET A 510 -9.10 6.13 0.52
C MET A 510 -8.86 7.64 0.67
N GLN A 511 -9.91 8.44 0.91
CA GLN A 511 -9.78 9.87 1.17
C GLN A 511 -9.06 10.18 2.48
N PHE A 512 -9.38 9.48 3.58
CA PHE A 512 -8.70 9.63 4.87
C PHE A 512 -7.23 9.20 4.82
N ALA A 513 -6.89 8.24 3.96
CA ALA A 513 -5.51 7.85 3.68
C ALA A 513 -4.74 8.89 2.83
N GLY A 514 -5.37 10.02 2.47
CA GLY A 514 -4.74 11.14 1.76
C GLY A 514 -4.79 11.02 0.23
N PHE A 515 -5.49 10.03 -0.33
CA PHE A 515 -5.64 9.92 -1.78
C PHE A 515 -6.78 10.81 -2.28
N GLN A 516 -6.44 11.72 -3.19
CA GLN A 516 -7.43 12.60 -3.79
C GLN A 516 -8.39 11.84 -4.72
N PRO A 517 -9.69 12.15 -4.70
CA PRO A 517 -10.66 11.58 -5.64
C PRO A 517 -10.23 11.83 -7.08
N THR A 518 -10.13 10.75 -7.86
CA THR A 518 -9.90 10.78 -9.30
C THR A 518 -11.23 10.66 -10.05
N LEU A 519 -11.26 11.11 -11.33
CA LEU A 519 -12.38 10.83 -12.24
C LEU A 519 -12.80 9.36 -12.18
N GLU A 520 -11.84 8.43 -12.24
CA GLU A 520 -12.13 7.00 -12.17
C GLU A 520 -12.82 6.60 -10.86
N SER A 521 -12.31 7.04 -9.70
CA SER A 521 -12.92 6.71 -8.40
C SER A 521 -14.34 7.24 -8.26
N CYS A 522 -14.60 8.46 -8.75
CA CYS A 522 -15.95 9.04 -8.74
C CYS A 522 -16.89 8.30 -9.70
N THR A 523 -16.43 7.96 -10.90
CA THR A 523 -17.20 7.19 -11.88
C THR A 523 -17.59 5.81 -11.31
N LEU A 524 -16.70 5.15 -10.57
CA LEU A 524 -17.02 3.87 -9.91
C LEU A 524 -18.09 4.03 -8.82
N LEU A 525 -18.09 5.13 -8.07
CA LEU A 525 -19.16 5.41 -7.10
C LEU A 525 -20.49 5.64 -7.81
N VAL A 526 -20.51 6.46 -8.87
CA VAL A 526 -21.72 6.68 -9.68
C VAL A 526 -22.25 5.37 -10.25
N GLU A 527 -21.37 4.51 -10.76
CA GLU A 527 -21.74 3.18 -11.26
C GLU A 527 -22.32 2.28 -10.15
N ALA A 528 -21.70 2.25 -8.97
CA ALA A 528 -22.18 1.46 -7.83
C ALA A 528 -23.63 1.86 -7.45
N TYR A 529 -23.89 3.17 -7.28
CA TYR A 529 -25.23 3.68 -6.97
C TYR A 529 -26.22 3.50 -8.12
N GLY A 530 -25.76 3.63 -9.38
CA GLY A 530 -26.56 3.32 -10.55
C GLY A 530 -26.97 1.84 -10.62
N LYS A 531 -26.08 0.93 -10.22
CA LYS A 531 -26.38 -0.51 -10.10
C LYS A 531 -27.34 -0.82 -8.95
N ALA A 532 -27.24 -0.13 -7.82
CA ALA A 532 -28.24 -0.23 -6.75
C ALA A 532 -29.60 0.42 -7.10
N GLY A 533 -29.67 1.27 -8.12
CA GLY A 533 -30.90 1.97 -8.51
C GLY A 533 -31.23 3.15 -7.59
N ASP A 534 -30.20 3.79 -7.02
CA ASP A 534 -30.29 5.01 -6.22
C ASP A 534 -29.76 6.21 -7.03
N PRO A 535 -30.63 6.87 -7.83
CA PRO A 535 -30.20 7.99 -8.67
C PRO A 535 -29.82 9.24 -7.87
N ASP A 536 -30.31 9.42 -6.66
CA ASP A 536 -30.04 10.63 -5.87
C ASP A 536 -28.61 10.61 -5.33
N ARG A 537 -28.16 9.46 -4.83
CA ARG A 537 -26.75 9.28 -4.42
C ARG A 537 -25.81 9.20 -5.60
N ALA A 538 -26.22 8.57 -6.71
CA ALA A 538 -25.44 8.61 -7.95
C ALA A 538 -25.23 10.06 -8.42
N ARG A 539 -26.30 10.87 -8.39
CA ARG A 539 -26.23 12.29 -8.77
C ARG A 539 -25.34 13.09 -7.84
N SER A 540 -25.44 12.86 -6.54
CA SER A 540 -24.60 13.54 -5.55
C SER A 540 -23.10 13.31 -5.80
N ASN A 541 -22.71 12.06 -6.14
CA ASN A 541 -21.32 11.73 -6.47
C ASN A 541 -20.89 12.31 -7.84
N PHE A 542 -21.81 12.36 -8.81
CA PHE A 542 -21.59 12.98 -10.11
C PHE A 542 -21.36 14.50 -9.98
N ASP A 543 -22.16 15.19 -9.18
CA ASP A 543 -22.00 16.62 -8.92
C ASP A 543 -20.74 16.90 -8.08
N TYR A 544 -20.42 16.03 -7.10
CA TYR A 544 -19.16 16.12 -6.35
C TYR A 544 -17.94 16.03 -7.27
N MET A 545 -17.95 15.10 -8.22
CA MET A 545 -16.91 14.94 -9.24
C MET A 545 -16.68 16.23 -10.04
N MET A 546 -17.76 16.87 -10.49
CA MET A 546 -17.67 18.16 -11.18
C MET A 546 -17.15 19.27 -10.27
N LYS A 547 -17.59 19.29 -9.01
CA LYS A 547 -17.16 20.28 -8.00
C LYS A 547 -15.66 20.20 -7.71
N VAL A 548 -15.07 19.01 -7.70
CA VAL A 548 -13.61 18.83 -7.53
C VAL A 548 -12.81 19.04 -8.82
N GLY A 549 -13.47 19.48 -9.90
CA GLY A 549 -12.82 19.89 -11.16
C GLY A 549 -12.70 18.78 -12.22
N HIS A 550 -13.25 17.59 -11.99
CA HIS A 550 -13.24 16.52 -12.99
C HIS A 550 -14.41 16.66 -13.95
N ARG A 551 -14.15 16.51 -15.26
CA ARG A 551 -15.21 16.47 -16.27
C ARG A 551 -15.74 15.04 -16.42
N PRO A 552 -17.06 14.82 -16.40
CA PRO A 552 -17.64 13.51 -16.63
C PRO A 552 -17.28 12.99 -18.02
N ASP A 553 -16.81 11.75 -18.09
CA ASP A 553 -16.61 11.03 -19.35
C ASP A 553 -17.91 10.34 -19.80
N ASP A 554 -17.88 9.76 -20.99
CA ASP A 554 -19.02 9.05 -21.58
C ASP A 554 -19.50 7.90 -20.69
N ARG A 555 -18.56 7.17 -20.07
CA ARG A 555 -18.86 6.04 -19.16
C ARG A 555 -19.57 6.51 -17.89
N CYS A 556 -19.13 7.60 -17.28
CA CYS A 556 -19.76 8.17 -16.09
C CYS A 556 -21.16 8.68 -16.40
N THR A 557 -21.32 9.39 -17.52
CA THR A 557 -22.60 9.90 -17.98
C THR A 557 -23.58 8.75 -18.25
N ALA A 558 -23.15 7.71 -18.96
CA ALA A 558 -23.94 6.49 -19.19
C ALA A 558 -24.38 5.82 -17.87
N SER A 559 -23.49 5.75 -16.88
CA SER A 559 -23.79 5.19 -15.56
C SER A 559 -24.84 6.00 -14.81
N MET A 560 -24.76 7.33 -14.89
CA MET A 560 -25.76 8.24 -14.33
C MET A 560 -27.12 8.09 -15.02
N LEU A 561 -27.14 7.96 -16.35
CA LEU A 561 -28.37 7.72 -17.10
C LEU A 561 -29.01 6.36 -16.75
N ALA A 562 -28.21 5.32 -16.60
CA ALA A 562 -28.70 4.01 -16.17
C ALA A 562 -29.32 4.06 -14.75
N ALA A 563 -28.80 4.92 -13.87
CA ALA A 563 -29.41 5.19 -12.56
C ALA A 563 -30.81 5.83 -12.71
N TYR A 564 -30.95 6.84 -13.58
CA TYR A 564 -32.24 7.46 -13.86
C TYR A 564 -33.22 6.52 -14.57
N GLU A 565 -32.74 5.66 -15.46
CA GLU A 565 -33.53 4.66 -16.17
C GLU A 565 -34.29 3.75 -15.20
N LYS A 566 -33.62 3.26 -14.15
CA LYS A 566 -34.23 2.35 -13.15
C LYS A 566 -35.40 2.94 -12.39
N LYS A 567 -35.47 4.27 -12.29
CA LYS A 567 -36.60 5.01 -11.69
C LYS A 567 -37.48 5.69 -12.74
N ASN A 568 -37.21 5.42 -14.03
CA ASN A 568 -37.88 6.00 -15.19
C ASN A 568 -37.90 7.55 -15.18
N LEU A 569 -36.81 8.18 -14.76
CA LEU A 569 -36.65 9.64 -14.65
C LEU A 569 -36.07 10.25 -15.94
N LEU A 570 -36.75 10.05 -17.06
CA LEU A 570 -36.27 10.44 -18.40
C LEU A 570 -36.08 11.96 -18.54
N ASP A 571 -36.94 12.74 -17.90
CA ASP A 571 -36.84 14.19 -17.85
C ASP A 571 -35.53 14.66 -17.20
N LYS A 572 -35.15 14.08 -16.06
CA LYS A 572 -33.88 14.39 -15.37
C LYS A 572 -32.67 13.98 -16.20
N ALA A 573 -32.74 12.81 -16.86
CA ALA A 573 -31.72 12.31 -17.77
C ALA A 573 -31.47 13.28 -18.93
N LEU A 574 -32.52 13.70 -19.63
CA LEU A 574 -32.41 14.63 -20.77
C LEU A 574 -31.97 16.02 -20.32
N ASN A 575 -32.44 16.50 -19.16
CA ASN A 575 -32.00 17.77 -18.60
C ASN A 575 -30.51 17.76 -18.26
N LEU A 576 -30.00 16.66 -17.69
CA LEU A 576 -28.56 16.50 -17.44
C LEU A 576 -27.76 16.53 -18.76
N LEU A 577 -28.18 15.77 -19.77
CA LEU A 577 -27.46 15.78 -21.05
C LEU A 577 -27.44 17.16 -21.71
N MET A 578 -28.56 17.89 -21.68
CA MET A 578 -28.61 19.26 -22.18
C MET A 578 -27.72 20.23 -21.40
N GLN A 579 -27.50 19.98 -20.10
CA GLN A 579 -26.55 20.74 -19.30
C GLN A 579 -25.12 20.43 -19.74
N LEU A 580 -24.76 19.15 -19.81
CA LEU A 580 -23.43 18.70 -20.20
C LEU A 580 -23.06 19.14 -21.62
N GLU A 581 -23.98 19.07 -22.59
CA GLU A 581 -23.75 19.55 -23.97
C GLU A 581 -23.40 21.04 -24.00
N LYS A 582 -24.03 21.87 -23.17
CA LYS A 582 -23.67 23.31 -23.07
C LYS A 582 -22.25 23.52 -22.56
N ASP A 583 -21.78 22.60 -21.72
CA ASP A 583 -20.43 22.62 -21.15
C ASP A 583 -19.40 21.93 -22.08
N GLY A 584 -19.81 21.55 -23.30
CA GLY A 584 -18.96 20.99 -24.34
C GLY A 584 -18.79 19.47 -24.28
N PHE A 585 -19.62 18.75 -23.51
CA PHE A 585 -19.65 17.29 -23.52
C PHE A 585 -20.36 16.77 -24.77
N GLU A 586 -19.74 15.82 -25.45
CA GLU A 586 -20.32 15.10 -26.57
C GLU A 586 -20.62 13.65 -26.14
N PRO A 587 -21.88 13.19 -26.17
CA PRO A 587 -22.20 11.81 -25.84
C PRO A 587 -21.52 10.83 -26.81
N GLY A 588 -20.93 9.78 -26.25
CA GLY A 588 -20.32 8.68 -26.98
C GLY A 588 -21.20 7.43 -26.99
N VAL A 589 -20.60 6.32 -27.42
CA VAL A 589 -21.29 5.05 -27.61
C VAL A 589 -21.88 4.49 -26.33
N ALA A 590 -21.26 4.68 -25.15
CA ALA A 590 -21.83 4.19 -23.89
C ALA A 590 -23.11 4.93 -23.53
N THR A 591 -23.13 6.27 -23.64
CA THR A 591 -24.32 7.07 -23.35
C THR A 591 -25.44 6.76 -24.34
N TYR A 592 -25.14 6.72 -25.64
CA TYR A 592 -26.13 6.34 -26.66
C TYR A 592 -26.66 4.93 -26.46
N SER A 593 -25.82 3.97 -26.05
CA SER A 593 -26.26 2.59 -25.79
C SER A 593 -27.31 2.51 -24.69
N VAL A 594 -27.14 3.27 -23.60
CA VAL A 594 -28.14 3.33 -22.51
C VAL A 594 -29.43 3.99 -22.98
N LEU A 595 -29.34 5.07 -23.76
CA LEU A 595 -30.52 5.75 -24.29
C LEU A 595 -31.28 4.87 -25.29
N ILE A 596 -30.60 4.16 -26.19
CA ILE A 596 -31.24 3.24 -27.14
C ILE A 596 -31.96 2.11 -26.40
N ASP A 597 -31.33 1.52 -25.38
CA ASP A 597 -31.95 0.49 -24.54
C ASP A 597 -33.23 1.02 -23.86
N TRP A 598 -33.15 2.21 -23.27
CA TRP A 598 -34.28 2.84 -22.58
C TRP A 598 -35.41 3.25 -23.55
N LEU A 599 -35.08 3.89 -24.67
CA LEU A 599 -36.06 4.26 -25.70
C LEU A 599 -36.72 3.01 -26.33
N GLY A 600 -35.95 1.93 -26.51
CA GLY A 600 -36.47 0.64 -26.96
C GLY A 600 -37.49 0.05 -25.99
N LYS A 601 -37.22 0.10 -24.68
CA LYS A 601 -38.20 -0.29 -23.64
C LYS A 601 -39.46 0.58 -23.66
N LEU A 602 -39.34 1.85 -24.05
CA LEU A 602 -40.45 2.79 -24.23
C LEU A 602 -41.14 2.70 -25.61
N GLN A 603 -40.64 1.83 -26.51
CA GLN A 603 -41.13 1.65 -27.88
C GLN A 603 -41.05 2.91 -28.76
N LEU A 604 -40.07 3.78 -28.49
CA LEU A 604 -39.77 4.98 -29.28
C LEU A 604 -38.78 4.64 -30.40
N VAL A 605 -39.28 3.93 -31.42
CA VAL A 605 -38.46 3.34 -32.49
C VAL A 605 -37.70 4.40 -33.30
N GLY A 606 -38.37 5.50 -33.67
CA GLY A 606 -37.77 6.54 -34.51
C GLY A 606 -36.60 7.24 -33.83
N GLU A 607 -36.76 7.60 -32.57
CA GLU A 607 -35.73 8.23 -31.75
C GLU A 607 -34.55 7.27 -31.49
N ALA A 608 -34.82 5.99 -31.24
CA ALA A 608 -33.78 4.98 -31.08
C ALA A 608 -32.95 4.78 -32.37
N GLU A 609 -33.58 4.77 -33.55
CA GLU A 609 -32.90 4.68 -34.84
C GLU A 609 -32.03 5.92 -35.14
N GLN A 610 -32.48 7.12 -34.73
CA GLN A 610 -31.66 8.33 -34.84
C GLN A 610 -30.38 8.24 -34.00
N LEU A 611 -30.47 7.72 -32.77
CA LEU A 611 -29.30 7.50 -31.93
C LEU A 611 -28.38 6.41 -32.48
N LEU A 612 -28.93 5.38 -33.11
CA LEU A 612 -28.14 4.37 -33.81
C LEU A 612 -27.35 4.99 -34.99
N GLY A 613 -27.96 5.91 -35.73
CA GLY A 613 -27.29 6.68 -36.77
C GLY A 613 -26.10 7.47 -36.23
N LYS A 614 -26.22 8.10 -35.06
CA LYS A 614 -25.12 8.81 -34.40
C LYS A 614 -23.94 7.90 -34.01
N ILE A 615 -24.21 6.68 -33.55
CA ILE A 615 -23.14 5.70 -33.29
C ILE A 615 -22.39 5.38 -34.58
N ALA A 616 -23.11 5.20 -35.69
CA ALA A 616 -22.50 4.94 -36.99
C ALA A 616 -21.71 6.15 -37.54
N GLU A 617 -22.18 7.37 -37.32
CA GLU A 617 -21.48 8.62 -37.68
C GLU A 617 -20.13 8.78 -36.95
N GLN A 618 -20.01 8.22 -35.73
CA GLN A 618 -18.75 8.17 -34.98
C GLN A 618 -17.75 7.14 -35.56
N GLY A 619 -18.14 6.35 -36.56
CA GLY A 619 -17.32 5.30 -37.16
C GLY A 619 -17.20 4.04 -36.28
N GLU A 620 -18.00 3.94 -35.21
CA GLU A 620 -17.98 2.81 -34.29
C GLU A 620 -19.06 1.78 -34.64
N ASN A 621 -18.75 0.49 -34.45
CA ASN A 621 -19.73 -0.58 -34.59
C ASN A 621 -20.60 -0.65 -33.32
N PRO A 622 -21.94 -0.66 -33.43
CA PRO A 622 -22.80 -0.76 -32.25
C PRO A 622 -22.43 -1.97 -31.38
N PRO A 623 -22.34 -1.80 -30.04
CA PRO A 623 -22.01 -2.89 -29.15
C PRO A 623 -23.12 -3.94 -29.14
N LEU A 624 -22.78 -5.19 -28.76
CA LEU A 624 -23.72 -6.32 -28.74
C LEU A 624 -25.03 -5.99 -27.98
N LYS A 625 -24.92 -5.28 -26.86
CA LYS A 625 -26.07 -4.83 -26.05
C LYS A 625 -27.05 -3.96 -26.83
N VAL A 626 -26.55 -3.10 -27.73
CA VAL A 626 -27.41 -2.29 -28.61
C VAL A 626 -28.14 -3.17 -29.62
N HIS A 627 -27.47 -4.14 -30.22
CA HIS A 627 -28.14 -5.09 -31.12
C HIS A 627 -29.25 -5.89 -30.43
N VAL A 628 -29.02 -6.36 -29.20
CA VAL A 628 -30.06 -7.04 -28.39
C VAL A 628 -31.24 -6.10 -28.13
N SER A 629 -30.97 -4.85 -27.76
CA SER A 629 -31.99 -3.84 -27.47
C SER A 629 -32.82 -3.49 -28.72
N LEU A 630 -32.17 -3.32 -29.87
CA LEU A 630 -32.83 -3.05 -31.16
C LEU A 630 -33.68 -4.23 -31.61
N PHE A 631 -33.16 -5.46 -31.48
CA PHE A 631 -33.92 -6.67 -31.78
C PHE A 631 -35.21 -6.73 -30.94
N GLU A 632 -35.08 -6.59 -29.62
CA GLU A 632 -36.22 -6.63 -28.71
C GLU A 632 -37.25 -5.54 -29.05
N MET A 633 -36.77 -4.33 -29.34
CA MET A 633 -37.61 -3.21 -29.76
C MET A 633 -38.36 -3.52 -31.07
N TYR A 634 -37.68 -3.97 -32.13
CA TYR A 634 -38.34 -4.28 -33.41
C TYR A 634 -39.31 -5.44 -33.30
N ALA A 635 -38.99 -6.46 -32.50
CA ALA A 635 -39.87 -7.59 -32.26
C ALA A 635 -41.16 -7.15 -31.57
N LYS A 636 -41.06 -6.35 -30.49
CA LYS A 636 -42.21 -5.80 -29.76
C LYS A 636 -43.04 -4.82 -30.59
N ALA A 637 -42.40 -4.05 -31.46
CA ALA A 637 -43.07 -3.14 -32.37
C ALA A 637 -43.73 -3.83 -33.58
N GLY A 638 -43.52 -5.15 -33.76
CA GLY A 638 -44.06 -5.91 -34.89
C GLY A 638 -43.39 -5.60 -36.24
N VAL A 639 -42.18 -5.01 -36.24
CA VAL A 639 -41.44 -4.68 -37.46
C VAL A 639 -40.63 -5.89 -37.92
N GLU A 640 -41.34 -6.90 -38.45
CA GLU A 640 -40.82 -8.24 -38.73
C GLU A 640 -39.51 -8.25 -39.53
N LYS A 641 -39.43 -7.51 -40.66
CA LYS A 641 -38.22 -7.49 -41.49
C LYS A 641 -36.98 -7.02 -40.73
N LYS A 642 -37.11 -5.96 -39.93
CA LYS A 642 -36.00 -5.42 -39.13
C LYS A 642 -35.68 -6.31 -37.93
N ALA A 643 -36.70 -6.91 -37.31
CA ALA A 643 -36.53 -7.87 -36.22
C ALA A 643 -35.73 -9.09 -36.68
N LEU A 644 -36.08 -9.69 -37.83
CA LEU A 644 -35.37 -10.84 -38.39
C LEU A 644 -33.94 -10.49 -38.84
N GLN A 645 -33.72 -9.29 -39.40
CA GLN A 645 -32.38 -8.81 -39.72
C GLN A 645 -31.51 -8.65 -38.47
N ALA A 646 -32.05 -8.03 -37.42
CA ALA A 646 -31.35 -7.87 -36.14
C ALA A 646 -31.07 -9.23 -35.48
N LEU A 647 -32.02 -10.18 -35.57
CA LEU A 647 -31.83 -11.54 -35.08
C LEU A 647 -30.71 -12.27 -35.82
N GLY A 648 -30.63 -12.14 -37.15
CA GLY A 648 -29.54 -12.70 -37.94
C GLY A 648 -28.16 -12.18 -37.54
N VAL A 649 -28.05 -10.89 -37.19
CA VAL A 649 -26.80 -10.31 -36.64
C VAL A 649 -26.44 -10.91 -35.28
N LEU A 650 -27.43 -11.10 -34.40
CA LEU A 650 -27.22 -11.71 -33.08
C LEU A 650 -26.81 -13.18 -33.18
N GLU A 651 -27.38 -13.93 -34.12
CA GLU A 651 -27.00 -15.33 -34.39
C GLU A 651 -25.58 -15.45 -34.93
N ALA A 652 -25.15 -14.54 -35.81
CA ALA A 652 -23.76 -14.50 -36.26
C ALA A 652 -22.78 -14.23 -35.10
N LYS A 653 -23.24 -13.56 -34.04
CA LYS A 653 -22.49 -13.26 -32.82
C LYS A 653 -22.83 -14.19 -31.65
N LYS A 654 -23.43 -15.36 -31.90
CA LYS A 654 -23.88 -16.30 -30.85
C LYS A 654 -22.81 -16.70 -29.84
N GLU A 655 -21.55 -16.70 -30.25
CA GLU A 655 -20.41 -17.04 -29.38
C GLU A 655 -20.17 -16.00 -28.27
N GLN A 656 -20.66 -14.77 -28.47
CA GLN A 656 -20.51 -13.64 -27.54
C GLN A 656 -21.74 -13.46 -26.63
N LEU A 657 -22.83 -14.19 -26.87
CA LEU A 657 -24.05 -14.09 -26.08
C LEU A 657 -23.91 -14.89 -24.79
N GLY A 658 -24.17 -14.23 -23.65
CA GLY A 658 -24.32 -14.87 -22.36
C GLY A 658 -25.77 -15.31 -22.12
N SER A 659 -25.98 -16.00 -20.99
CA SER A 659 -27.30 -16.48 -20.58
C SER A 659 -28.35 -15.35 -20.57
N GLY A 660 -28.02 -14.20 -19.97
CA GLY A 660 -28.95 -13.07 -19.85
C GLY A 660 -29.35 -12.46 -21.21
N GLU A 661 -28.42 -12.35 -22.16
CA GLU A 661 -28.74 -11.90 -23.51
C GLU A 661 -29.65 -12.88 -24.24
N PHE A 662 -29.40 -14.20 -24.11
CA PHE A 662 -30.29 -15.22 -24.66
C PHE A 662 -31.71 -15.10 -24.10
N GLU A 663 -31.87 -14.99 -22.78
CA GLU A 663 -33.19 -14.84 -22.18
C GLU A 663 -33.91 -13.60 -22.68
N ARG A 664 -33.19 -12.48 -22.82
CA ARG A 664 -33.75 -11.22 -23.30
C ARG A 664 -34.23 -11.32 -24.75
N ILE A 665 -33.45 -11.99 -25.61
CA ILE A 665 -33.83 -12.25 -27.01
C ILE A 665 -35.07 -13.16 -27.06
N ILE A 666 -35.09 -14.25 -26.29
CA ILE A 666 -36.20 -15.21 -26.30
C ILE A 666 -37.49 -14.54 -25.80
N ASN A 667 -37.41 -13.76 -24.73
CA ASN A 667 -38.56 -12.99 -24.24
C ASN A 667 -39.05 -11.96 -25.27
N GLY A 668 -38.14 -11.27 -25.96
CA GLY A 668 -38.49 -10.38 -27.07
C GLY A 668 -39.21 -11.09 -28.22
N LEU A 669 -38.77 -12.31 -28.58
CA LEU A 669 -39.44 -13.15 -29.59
C LEU A 669 -40.84 -13.58 -29.14
N ILE A 670 -41.00 -13.96 -27.87
CA ILE A 670 -42.30 -14.33 -27.29
C ILE A 670 -43.26 -13.14 -27.32
N ASP A 671 -42.80 -11.97 -26.86
CA ASP A 671 -43.59 -10.73 -26.82
C ASP A 671 -43.98 -10.25 -28.23
N GLY A 672 -43.07 -10.40 -29.20
CA GLY A 672 -43.32 -10.09 -30.62
C GLY A 672 -44.13 -11.15 -31.38
N GLY A 673 -44.45 -12.29 -30.76
CA GLY A 673 -45.24 -13.36 -31.39
C GLY A 673 -44.45 -14.35 -32.27
N PHE A 674 -43.12 -14.23 -32.33
CA PHE A 674 -42.20 -15.11 -33.08
C PHE A 674 -41.92 -16.43 -32.34
N LYS A 675 -42.98 -17.22 -32.14
CA LYS A 675 -42.93 -18.41 -31.27
C LYS A 675 -41.97 -19.50 -31.76
N GLN A 676 -41.84 -19.70 -33.07
CA GLN A 676 -40.98 -20.76 -33.61
C GLN A 676 -39.50 -20.41 -33.40
N GLU A 677 -39.15 -19.17 -33.70
CA GLU A 677 -37.82 -18.60 -33.48
C GLU A 677 -37.47 -18.61 -32.00
N ALA A 678 -38.41 -18.26 -31.11
CA ALA A 678 -38.19 -18.32 -29.65
C ALA A 678 -37.75 -19.71 -29.18
N HIS A 679 -38.37 -20.77 -29.70
CA HIS A 679 -38.01 -22.15 -29.36
C HIS A 679 -36.68 -22.57 -29.97
N ARG A 680 -36.36 -22.10 -31.18
CA ARG A 680 -35.07 -22.39 -31.83
C ARG A 680 -33.91 -21.73 -31.07
N ILE A 681 -34.07 -20.47 -30.67
CA ILE A 681 -33.05 -19.75 -29.88
C ILE A 681 -32.93 -20.33 -28.47
N HIS A 682 -34.02 -20.82 -27.87
CA HIS A 682 -33.96 -21.57 -26.61
C HIS A 682 -33.10 -22.84 -26.74
N GLY A 683 -33.29 -23.64 -27.79
CA GLY A 683 -32.44 -24.82 -28.03
C GLY A 683 -30.96 -24.45 -28.25
N LEU A 684 -30.68 -23.30 -28.85
CA LEU A 684 -29.31 -22.80 -28.99
C LEU A 684 -28.70 -22.39 -27.64
N MET A 685 -29.49 -21.78 -26.76
CA MET A 685 -29.06 -21.43 -25.39
C MET A 685 -28.69 -22.70 -24.58
N GLU A 686 -29.52 -23.74 -24.64
CA GLU A 686 -29.26 -25.01 -23.97
C GLU A 686 -28.02 -25.73 -24.55
N ALA A 687 -27.85 -25.70 -25.87
CA ALA A 687 -26.68 -26.28 -26.53
C ALA A 687 -25.35 -25.62 -26.13
N ARG A 688 -25.39 -24.36 -25.66
CA ARG A 688 -24.22 -23.67 -25.08
C ARG A 688 -23.98 -24.00 -23.61
N GLY A 689 -24.81 -24.84 -23.00
CA GLY A 689 -24.72 -25.19 -21.58
C GLY A 689 -25.31 -24.13 -20.65
N PHE A 690 -26.07 -23.16 -21.16
CA PHE A 690 -26.77 -22.20 -20.30
C PHE A 690 -28.09 -22.76 -19.81
N VAL A 691 -28.38 -22.57 -18.52
CA VAL A 691 -29.64 -22.99 -17.90
C VAL A 691 -30.64 -21.85 -17.97
N PRO A 692 -31.84 -22.06 -18.56
CA PRO A 692 -32.87 -21.02 -18.63
C PRO A 692 -33.51 -20.75 -17.27
N SER A 693 -33.81 -19.47 -17.00
CA SER A 693 -34.53 -19.07 -15.79
C SER A 693 -35.91 -19.70 -15.70
N TYR A 694 -36.39 -19.87 -14.47
CA TYR A 694 -37.73 -20.39 -14.21
C TYR A 694 -38.82 -19.53 -14.91
N SER A 695 -38.65 -18.20 -14.89
CA SER A 695 -39.53 -17.25 -15.58
C SER A 695 -39.57 -17.49 -17.09
N LEU A 696 -38.43 -17.75 -17.72
CA LEU A 696 -38.36 -18.00 -19.15
C LEU A 696 -39.07 -19.32 -19.52
N ASN A 697 -38.85 -20.36 -18.73
CA ASN A 697 -39.53 -21.65 -18.90
C ASN A 697 -41.06 -21.51 -18.83
N LEU A 698 -41.56 -20.73 -17.86
CA LEU A 698 -42.99 -20.43 -17.76
C LEU A 698 -43.51 -19.65 -18.98
N ALA A 699 -42.76 -18.64 -19.44
CA ALA A 699 -43.14 -17.84 -20.62
C ALA A 699 -43.21 -18.71 -21.89
N LEU A 700 -42.24 -19.60 -22.08
CA LEU A 700 -42.23 -20.56 -23.19
C LEU A 700 -43.40 -21.54 -23.11
N ALA A 701 -43.70 -22.08 -21.93
CA ALA A 701 -44.84 -22.98 -21.73
C ALA A 701 -46.19 -22.27 -22.01
N ALA A 702 -46.36 -21.04 -21.55
CA ALA A 702 -47.55 -20.23 -21.82
C ALA A 702 -47.70 -19.89 -23.31
N SER A 703 -46.58 -19.69 -24.02
CA SER A 703 -46.60 -19.41 -25.46
C SER A 703 -47.17 -20.60 -26.29
N ARG A 704 -47.01 -21.84 -25.80
CA ARG A 704 -47.55 -23.08 -26.40
C ARG A 704 -49.07 -23.21 -26.21
N LEU A 705 -49.60 -22.79 -25.06
CA LEU A 705 -51.03 -22.93 -24.71
C LEU A 705 -51.96 -21.98 -25.49
N LYS A 706 -51.47 -20.82 -25.96
CA LYS A 706 -52.25 -19.86 -26.77
C LYS A 706 -52.68 -20.38 -28.17
N ARG A 707 -52.53 -21.68 -28.47
CA ARG A 707 -52.92 -22.31 -29.74
C ARG A 707 -54.33 -22.96 -29.72
N SER A 708 -55.03 -22.97 -28.58
CA SER A 708 -56.34 -23.66 -28.43
C SER A 708 -57.56 -22.73 -28.31
N GLY A 709 -57.41 -21.41 -28.43
CA GLY A 709 -58.44 -20.44 -28.02
C GLY A 709 -59.12 -19.59 -29.10
N THR A 710 -58.96 -19.87 -30.39
CA THR A 710 -59.67 -19.12 -31.46
C THR A 710 -60.16 -20.04 -32.58
N ARG A 711 -61.15 -20.88 -32.26
CA ARG A 711 -62.25 -21.19 -33.18
C ARG A 711 -63.51 -20.65 -32.51
N GLY A 712 -63.94 -19.44 -32.90
CA GLY A 712 -65.29 -18.97 -32.60
C GLY A 712 -66.29 -19.69 -33.52
N PRO A 713 -67.50 -20.01 -33.05
CA PRO A 713 -68.53 -20.64 -33.87
C PRO A 713 -69.24 -19.58 -34.74
N GLN A 714 -69.07 -19.68 -36.05
CA GLN A 714 -70.12 -19.79 -37.09
C GLN A 714 -69.47 -19.88 -38.46
#